data_AF-A0A9D6X3S4-F1
#
_entry.id   AF-A0A9D6X3S4-F1
#
_cell.length_a   1.000
_cell.length_b   1.000
_cell.length_c   1.000
_cell.angle_alpha   90.00
_cell.angle_beta   90.00
_cell.angle_gamma   90.00
#
_symmetry.space_group_name_H-M   'P 1'
#
loop_
_entity.id
_entity.type
_entity.pdbx_description
1 polymer ?
#
loop_
_entity_poly.entity_id
_entity_poly.type
_entity_poly.pdbx_seq_one_letter_code
_entity_poly.pdbx_strand_id
1 'polypeptide(L)'
;MALVLMLSSVWATELAVLVPLDDKGARDFLEALSASPQVKEAELTFRALPIDALGSPNEVGALIQQGKVPLAFLRPSQIAGYETDRVGLRFTSLLSHPLLVRDSTEQFFIEDSVIGDAVMQELGRKGFVVLGFWNVAPASLVVSKPVKTIADLRGLKLRAPDSRSREVLVALGATPMTLSAGEIYSALERRVVDGSETPVGVDNKKFMTAAKGGSLLGNFQPRQGFLVANEAAWVGLRQRERAAIEAAVRDARQRSRASALRDEADLPNLAKANGLTFTSFSTLGAGSEAARSTWLKRAGDGGAAALTLLDRVKQAQPPKPTDSTRSPRSATPPRIFFATNRNDDGASDLSYRFGIARSSTSRLACGEVAYTPDQPRSFGAGHKGAIAVKGGVAIGPKPCASLVRLASRETGTGGEIVMFIHGFNNSFDFAVRRAIALAQDFPVKAPVLVFSWPSQGASSGYDYDIGSVTFTRPYTKDLVAALFSEGMDRVSLLAHSMGSQVAFQVLEFVTDRGKSIDSVVFVAPDVPRTNFVQGISLYGSSAKLATLYANEHDRALALSEVVNREAPAGLGGSSRLITAGVETVDVSEVDQQFLEANHSGAFDVQKVATDVALLLRQRLKASLRSLPSSMQDGMMYWSIKP
;
A
#
# COMPACT_ATOMS: atom_id res chain seq x y z
N MET A 1 39.27 33.15 26.99
CA MET A 1 37.91 33.05 26.42
C MET A 1 38.04 32.53 25.00
N ALA A 2 38.10 31.20 24.83
CA ALA A 2 38.20 30.56 23.52
C ALA A 2 36.95 29.70 23.32
N LEU A 3 36.09 30.15 22.42
CA LEU A 3 34.85 29.50 22.05
C LEU A 3 35.18 28.30 21.15
N VAL A 4 35.17 27.09 21.72
CA VAL A 4 35.23 25.85 20.94
C VAL A 4 33.84 25.64 20.34
N LEU A 5 33.67 26.04 19.08
CA LEU A 5 32.58 25.58 18.22
C LEU A 5 32.80 24.08 17.99
N MET A 6 32.07 23.25 18.74
CA MET A 6 31.89 21.85 18.38
C MET A 6 31.01 21.80 17.12
N LEU A 7 31.65 21.79 15.95
CA LEU A 7 31.06 21.25 14.74
C LEU A 7 30.91 19.75 14.98
N SER A 8 29.73 19.32 15.44
CA SER A 8 29.33 17.93 15.34
C SER A 8 29.28 17.59 13.85
N SER A 9 30.28 16.86 13.37
CA SER A 9 30.23 16.21 12.06
C SER A 9 29.13 15.16 12.12
N VAL A 10 27.90 15.54 11.75
CA VAL A 10 26.83 14.58 11.49
C VAL A 10 27.19 13.92 10.16
N TRP A 11 27.63 12.67 10.21
CA TRP A 11 27.95 11.93 8.99
C TRP A 11 26.62 11.66 8.29
N ALA A 12 26.50 12.13 7.04
CA ALA A 12 25.35 11.83 6.19
C ALA A 12 25.14 10.31 6.10
N THR A 13 23.89 9.86 6.21
CA THR A 13 23.55 8.44 6.05
C THR A 13 23.71 8.07 4.57
N GLU A 14 24.80 7.37 4.23
CA GLU A 14 25.02 6.87 2.86
C GLU A 14 24.37 5.49 2.67
N LEU A 15 23.47 5.38 1.70
CA LEU A 15 22.82 4.13 1.31
C LEU A 15 23.38 3.64 -0.03
N ALA A 16 23.98 2.45 -0.03
CA ALA A 16 24.37 1.78 -1.26
C ALA A 16 23.14 1.25 -2.02
N VAL A 17 23.09 1.48 -3.33
CA VAL A 17 21.96 1.11 -4.19
C VAL A 17 22.46 0.28 -5.36
N LEU A 18 21.97 -0.95 -5.53
CA LEU A 18 22.20 -1.72 -6.75
C LEU A 18 21.35 -1.16 -7.90
N VAL A 19 21.97 -0.82 -9.03
CA VAL A 19 21.30 -0.19 -10.19
C VAL A 19 21.68 -0.91 -11.50
N PRO A 20 20.71 -1.22 -12.38
CA PRO A 20 21.00 -1.65 -13.74
C PRO A 20 21.41 -0.43 -14.58
N LEU A 21 22.72 -0.24 -14.80
CA LEU A 21 23.23 0.97 -15.46
C LEU A 21 22.90 1.02 -16.96
N ASP A 22 22.66 -0.14 -17.57
CA ASP A 22 22.14 -0.27 -18.93
C ASP A 22 20.72 0.33 -19.07
N ASP A 23 19.98 0.44 -17.97
CA ASP A 23 18.62 0.94 -17.97
C ASP A 23 18.53 2.45 -17.64
N LYS A 24 18.23 3.23 -18.68
CA LYS A 24 18.08 4.69 -18.55
C LYS A 24 17.04 5.07 -17.51
N GLY A 25 15.90 4.38 -17.45
CA GLY A 25 14.85 4.78 -16.54
C GLY A 25 15.29 4.63 -15.07
N ALA A 26 16.03 3.56 -14.74
CA ALA A 26 16.45 3.30 -13.36
C ALA A 26 17.47 4.36 -12.92
N ARG A 27 18.37 4.74 -13.84
CA ARG A 27 19.31 5.85 -13.63
C ARG A 27 18.59 7.18 -13.40
N ASP A 28 17.64 7.54 -14.26
CA ASP A 28 16.86 8.77 -14.11
C ASP A 28 16.04 8.79 -12.81
N PHE A 29 15.52 7.63 -12.39
CA PHE A 29 14.79 7.50 -11.12
C PHE A 29 15.72 7.74 -9.94
N LEU A 30 16.90 7.12 -9.92
CA LEU A 30 17.89 7.33 -8.85
C LEU A 30 18.39 8.78 -8.82
N GLU A 31 18.58 9.41 -9.99
CA GLU A 31 18.96 10.81 -10.08
C GLU A 31 17.87 11.71 -9.46
N ALA A 32 16.60 11.49 -9.81
CA ALA A 32 15.48 12.23 -9.25
C ALA A 32 15.36 12.03 -7.72
N LEU A 33 15.53 10.79 -7.25
CA LEU A 33 15.57 10.44 -5.84
C LEU A 33 16.70 11.18 -5.11
N SER A 34 17.92 11.16 -5.66
CA SER A 34 19.10 11.79 -5.06
C SER A 34 19.05 13.32 -5.09
N ALA A 35 18.37 13.90 -6.09
CA ALA A 35 18.22 15.34 -6.24
C ALA A 35 17.14 15.96 -5.33
N SER A 36 16.27 15.13 -4.72
CA SER A 36 15.17 15.56 -3.87
C SER A 36 15.64 16.48 -2.73
N PRO A 37 14.97 17.64 -2.52
CA PRO A 37 15.22 18.49 -1.37
C PRO A 37 15.05 17.76 -0.04
N GLN A 38 14.01 16.92 0.07
CA GLN A 38 13.69 16.17 1.29
C GLN A 38 14.81 15.20 1.68
N VAL A 39 15.41 14.52 0.68
CA VAL A 39 16.56 13.64 0.87
C VAL A 39 17.78 14.42 1.38
N LYS A 40 18.06 15.58 0.79
CA LYS A 40 19.18 16.46 1.21
C LYS A 40 18.97 17.01 2.61
N GLU A 41 17.77 17.46 2.93
CA GLU A 41 17.41 17.95 4.27
C GLU A 41 17.51 16.85 5.32
N ALA A 42 17.19 15.61 4.95
CA ALA A 42 17.37 14.43 5.80
C ALA A 42 18.82 13.92 5.86
N GLU A 43 19.78 14.61 5.23
CA GLU A 43 21.21 14.27 5.21
C GLU A 43 21.47 12.84 4.67
N LEU A 44 20.70 12.44 3.66
CA LEU A 44 20.83 11.15 2.97
C LEU A 44 21.63 11.29 1.68
N THR A 45 22.48 10.32 1.40
CA THR A 45 23.16 10.17 0.10
C THR A 45 23.00 8.76 -0.44
N PHE A 46 23.01 8.62 -1.77
CA PHE A 46 22.89 7.32 -2.43
C PHE A 46 24.14 7.01 -3.25
N ARG A 47 24.75 5.86 -2.99
CA ARG A 47 25.92 5.37 -3.75
C ARG A 47 25.49 4.28 -4.72
N ALA A 48 25.43 4.62 -5.99
CA ALA A 48 25.08 3.67 -7.05
C ALA A 48 26.17 2.59 -7.20
N LEU A 49 25.73 1.34 -7.25
CA LEU A 49 26.53 0.15 -7.49
C LEU A 49 25.98 -0.57 -8.73
N PRO A 50 26.80 -0.80 -9.77
CA PRO A 50 26.33 -1.48 -10.97
C PRO A 50 25.93 -2.93 -10.67
N ILE A 51 24.73 -3.32 -11.09
CA ILE A 51 24.29 -4.72 -11.03
C ILE A 51 25.10 -5.59 -11.99
N ASP A 52 25.60 -5.04 -13.09
CA ASP A 52 26.29 -5.79 -14.15
C ASP A 52 27.62 -6.43 -13.69
N ALA A 53 28.13 -6.02 -12.51
CA ALA A 53 29.30 -6.62 -11.86
C ALA A 53 28.94 -7.83 -10.97
N LEU A 54 27.65 -8.15 -10.80
CA LEU A 54 27.13 -9.19 -9.94
C LEU A 54 26.51 -10.30 -10.81
N GLY A 55 26.90 -11.55 -10.58
CA GLY A 55 26.72 -12.68 -11.50
C GLY A 55 25.29 -12.93 -12.00
N SER A 56 24.56 -13.87 -11.41
CA SER A 56 23.23 -14.26 -11.91
C SER A 56 22.10 -13.37 -11.34
N PRO A 57 20.96 -13.18 -12.05
CA PRO A 57 19.80 -12.43 -11.55
C PRO A 57 19.35 -12.80 -10.14
N ASN A 58 19.44 -14.09 -9.77
CA ASN A 58 19.06 -14.58 -8.45
C ASN A 58 20.05 -14.16 -7.34
N GLU A 59 21.32 -13.95 -7.68
CA GLU A 59 22.33 -13.49 -6.71
C GLU A 59 22.03 -12.05 -6.28
N VAL A 60 21.58 -11.20 -7.20
CA VAL A 60 21.21 -9.80 -6.91
C VAL A 60 20.09 -9.73 -5.87
N GLY A 61 19.01 -10.48 -6.08
CA GLY A 61 17.90 -10.57 -5.13
C GLY A 61 18.37 -11.09 -3.77
N ALA A 62 19.22 -12.13 -3.75
CA ALA A 62 19.74 -12.71 -2.53
C ALA A 62 20.63 -11.75 -1.72
N LEU A 63 21.43 -10.89 -2.37
CA LEU A 63 22.26 -9.90 -1.67
C LEU A 63 21.41 -8.92 -0.84
N ILE A 64 20.27 -8.50 -1.39
CA ILE A 64 19.33 -7.60 -0.70
C ILE A 64 18.61 -8.35 0.42
N GLN A 65 18.11 -9.56 0.17
CA GLN A 65 17.47 -10.36 1.22
C GLN A 65 18.40 -10.63 2.41
N GLN A 66 19.69 -10.87 2.13
CA GLN A 66 20.73 -11.08 3.15
C GLN A 66 21.20 -9.78 3.84
N GLY A 67 20.72 -8.61 3.41
CA GLY A 67 21.10 -7.31 3.98
C GLY A 67 22.52 -6.86 3.64
N LYS A 68 23.17 -7.45 2.63
CA LYS A 68 24.52 -7.04 2.19
C LYS A 68 24.52 -5.69 1.48
N VAL A 69 23.41 -5.32 0.86
CA VAL A 69 23.17 -3.99 0.29
C VAL A 69 21.77 -3.53 0.71
N PRO A 70 21.57 -2.27 1.13
CA PRO A 70 20.29 -1.84 1.69
C PRO A 70 19.22 -1.61 0.62
N LEU A 71 19.57 -1.18 -0.59
CA LEU A 71 18.62 -0.84 -1.65
C LEU A 71 18.99 -1.47 -3.01
N ALA A 72 17.99 -1.75 -3.84
CA ALA A 72 18.20 -2.17 -5.22
C ALA A 72 17.04 -1.79 -6.15
N PHE A 73 17.37 -1.55 -7.42
CA PHE A 73 16.42 -1.64 -8.51
C PHE A 73 16.40 -3.08 -9.02
N LEU A 74 15.27 -3.75 -8.88
CA LEU A 74 15.08 -5.13 -9.35
C LEU A 74 13.99 -5.20 -10.41
N ARG A 75 14.24 -5.96 -11.47
CA ARG A 75 13.19 -6.45 -12.37
C ARG A 75 12.52 -7.68 -11.74
N PRO A 76 11.26 -7.97 -12.10
CA PRO A 76 10.59 -9.21 -11.70
C PRO A 76 11.44 -10.48 -11.89
N SER A 77 12.23 -10.55 -12.98
CA SER A 77 13.13 -11.66 -13.28
C SER A 77 14.28 -11.89 -12.30
N GLN A 78 14.57 -10.93 -11.44
CA GLN A 78 15.63 -11.03 -10.42
C GLN A 78 15.08 -11.50 -9.06
N ILE A 79 13.78 -11.83 -8.99
CA ILE A 79 13.10 -12.22 -7.76
C ILE A 79 12.95 -13.74 -7.74
N ALA A 80 13.46 -14.38 -6.68
CA ALA A 80 13.49 -15.82 -6.57
C ALA A 80 12.09 -16.46 -6.69
N GLY A 81 11.99 -17.44 -7.60
CA GLY A 81 10.74 -18.16 -7.91
C GLY A 81 9.95 -17.59 -9.09
N TYR A 82 10.33 -16.42 -9.62
CA TYR A 82 9.64 -15.78 -10.73
C TYR A 82 9.73 -16.56 -12.05
N GLU A 83 10.85 -17.20 -12.34
CA GLU A 83 11.00 -17.98 -13.59
C GLU A 83 10.23 -19.30 -13.58
N THR A 84 10.03 -19.89 -12.39
CA THR A 84 9.33 -21.16 -12.23
C THR A 84 7.80 -21.00 -12.15
N ASP A 85 7.29 -19.75 -12.09
CA ASP A 85 5.89 -19.37 -11.86
C ASP A 85 5.19 -20.16 -10.74
N ARG A 86 5.98 -20.68 -9.80
CA ARG A 86 5.53 -21.56 -8.72
C ARG A 86 5.78 -20.85 -7.39
N VAL A 87 4.67 -20.70 -6.67
CA VAL A 87 4.57 -20.24 -5.27
C VAL A 87 4.97 -18.77 -5.04
N GLY A 88 3.95 -17.91 -5.01
CA GLY A 88 3.96 -16.64 -4.25
C GLY A 88 4.25 -15.35 -5.03
N LEU A 89 4.28 -15.36 -6.37
CA LEU A 89 4.51 -14.18 -7.23
C LEU A 89 3.45 -14.04 -8.35
N ARG A 90 2.21 -14.44 -8.07
CA ARG A 90 1.13 -14.49 -9.05
C ARG A 90 0.82 -13.11 -9.64
N PHE A 91 0.57 -12.11 -8.80
CA PHE A 91 0.26 -10.75 -9.25
C PHE A 91 1.48 -10.07 -9.87
N THR A 92 2.68 -10.36 -9.36
CA THR A 92 3.95 -9.88 -9.92
C THR A 92 4.14 -10.40 -11.35
N SER A 93 3.87 -11.69 -11.58
CA SER A 93 3.89 -12.31 -12.92
C SER A 93 2.79 -11.77 -13.82
N LEU A 94 1.60 -11.50 -13.28
CA LEU A 94 0.46 -10.96 -14.02
C LEU A 94 0.77 -9.58 -14.60
N LEU A 95 1.37 -8.68 -13.80
CA LEU A 95 1.76 -7.34 -14.27
C LEU A 95 2.93 -7.34 -15.25
N SER A 96 3.65 -8.44 -15.35
CA SER A 96 4.89 -8.55 -16.13
C SER A 96 4.75 -9.53 -17.31
N HIS A 97 3.53 -9.99 -17.58
CA HIS A 97 3.23 -10.90 -18.68
C HIS A 97 2.91 -10.12 -19.96
N PRO A 98 3.44 -10.52 -21.13
CA PRO A 98 3.19 -9.79 -22.37
C PRO A 98 1.70 -9.72 -22.68
N LEU A 99 1.25 -8.55 -23.13
CA LEU A 99 -0.11 -8.29 -23.62
C LEU A 99 -1.27 -8.50 -22.62
N LEU A 100 -1.01 -8.74 -21.33
CA LEU A 100 -2.06 -8.68 -20.30
C LEU A 100 -2.46 -7.24 -19.96
N VAL A 101 -1.54 -6.30 -20.13
CA VAL A 101 -1.77 -4.86 -19.93
C VAL A 101 -1.55 -4.15 -21.26
N ARG A 102 -2.45 -3.20 -21.58
CA ARG A 102 -2.60 -2.60 -22.91
C ARG A 102 -1.52 -1.58 -23.24
N ASP A 103 -1.22 -0.71 -22.30
CA ASP A 103 -0.35 0.46 -22.46
C ASP A 103 0.14 0.96 -21.09
N SER A 104 1.00 1.97 -21.09
CA SER A 104 1.55 2.52 -19.84
C SER A 104 0.47 3.12 -18.93
N THR A 105 -0.61 3.68 -19.48
CA THR A 105 -1.67 4.31 -18.68
C THR A 105 -2.48 3.25 -17.92
N GLU A 106 -2.86 2.15 -18.60
CA GLU A 106 -3.51 1.01 -17.95
C GLU A 106 -2.58 0.37 -16.92
N GLN A 107 -1.28 0.27 -17.21
CA GLN A 107 -0.28 -0.26 -16.28
C GLN A 107 -0.23 0.55 -14.98
N PHE A 108 -0.16 1.88 -15.08
CA PHE A 108 -0.10 2.76 -13.92
C PHE A 108 -1.36 2.67 -13.07
N PHE A 109 -2.51 2.58 -13.72
CA PHE A 109 -3.79 2.42 -13.06
C PHE A 109 -3.85 1.10 -12.28
N ILE A 110 -3.37 -0.01 -12.84
CA ILE A 110 -3.36 -1.30 -12.14
C ILE A 110 -2.34 -1.30 -10.98
N GLU A 111 -1.17 -0.70 -11.15
CA GLU A 111 -0.19 -0.52 -10.06
C GLU A 111 -0.73 0.32 -8.90
N ASP A 112 -1.59 1.29 -9.20
CA ASP A 112 -2.25 2.13 -8.21
C ASP A 112 -3.51 1.46 -7.62
N SER A 113 -3.79 0.20 -7.96
CA SER A 113 -4.95 -0.57 -7.49
C SER A 113 -4.57 -1.67 -6.50
N VAL A 114 -5.56 -2.41 -5.98
CA VAL A 114 -5.36 -3.60 -5.12
C VAL A 114 -4.36 -4.61 -5.68
N ILE A 115 -4.22 -4.69 -7.01
CA ILE A 115 -3.25 -5.58 -7.65
C ILE A 115 -1.81 -5.10 -7.38
N GLY A 116 -1.56 -3.80 -7.43
CA GLY A 116 -0.26 -3.24 -7.07
C GLY A 116 0.11 -3.53 -5.63
N ASP A 117 -0.83 -3.43 -4.69
CA ASP A 117 -0.58 -3.82 -3.30
C ASP A 117 -0.30 -5.32 -3.18
N ALA A 118 -1.05 -6.15 -3.91
CA ALA A 118 -0.82 -7.59 -3.93
C ALA A 118 0.59 -7.93 -4.45
N VAL A 119 1.11 -7.19 -5.44
CA VAL A 119 2.51 -7.29 -5.85
C VAL A 119 3.45 -6.90 -4.71
N MET A 120 3.22 -5.78 -4.04
CA MET A 120 4.08 -5.36 -2.93
C MET A 120 4.08 -6.38 -1.78
N GLN A 121 2.95 -7.02 -1.48
CA GLN A 121 2.87 -8.10 -0.49
C GLN A 121 3.61 -9.36 -0.92
N GLU A 122 3.47 -9.77 -2.19
CA GLU A 122 4.20 -10.91 -2.75
C GLU A 122 5.70 -10.72 -2.62
N LEU A 123 6.20 -9.51 -2.86
CA LEU A 123 7.60 -9.14 -2.68
C LEU A 123 7.99 -9.02 -1.20
N GLY A 124 7.09 -8.51 -0.35
CA GLY A 124 7.23 -8.49 1.11
C GLY A 124 7.52 -9.87 1.69
N ARG A 125 6.76 -10.89 1.27
CA ARG A 125 6.99 -12.30 1.66
C ARG A 125 8.29 -12.88 1.16
N LYS A 126 8.89 -12.27 0.15
CA LYS A 126 10.24 -12.59 -0.33
C LYS A 126 11.30 -11.74 0.39
N GLY A 127 10.96 -11.00 1.44
CA GLY A 127 11.91 -10.23 2.25
C GLY A 127 12.30 -8.87 1.67
N PHE A 128 11.48 -8.31 0.77
CA PHE A 128 11.70 -7.00 0.18
C PHE A 128 10.68 -5.98 0.67
N VAL A 129 11.16 -4.81 1.11
CA VAL A 129 10.29 -3.65 1.26
C VAL A 129 10.19 -2.93 -0.08
N VAL A 130 9.00 -2.85 -0.68
CA VAL A 130 8.83 -2.18 -1.98
C VAL A 130 8.59 -0.70 -1.75
N LEU A 131 9.54 0.13 -2.18
CA LEU A 131 9.45 1.59 -2.02
C LEU A 131 8.64 2.22 -3.15
N GLY A 132 8.75 1.67 -4.36
CA GLY A 132 7.95 2.14 -5.50
C GLY A 132 8.21 1.36 -6.77
N PHE A 133 7.25 1.45 -7.69
CA PHE A 133 7.43 1.02 -9.07
C PHE A 133 8.27 2.04 -9.81
N TRP A 134 9.26 1.55 -10.54
CA TRP A 134 9.98 2.33 -11.52
C TRP A 134 9.51 1.90 -12.92
N ASN A 135 8.90 2.85 -13.63
CA ASN A 135 8.20 2.63 -14.89
C ASN A 135 9.04 3.06 -16.11
N VAL A 136 8.90 2.29 -17.18
CA VAL A 136 9.40 2.57 -18.52
C VAL A 136 8.35 2.16 -19.55
N ALA A 137 8.45 2.70 -20.77
CA ALA A 137 7.57 2.27 -21.85
C ALA A 137 7.72 0.75 -22.11
N PRO A 138 6.63 0.02 -22.38
CA PRO A 138 6.71 -1.40 -22.72
C PRO A 138 7.58 -1.63 -23.96
N ALA A 139 8.27 -2.77 -24.01
CA ALA A 139 9.02 -3.16 -25.19
C ALA A 139 8.08 -3.38 -26.39
N SER A 140 8.60 -3.12 -27.60
CA SER A 140 7.90 -3.30 -28.87
C SER A 140 8.48 -4.48 -29.65
N LEU A 141 7.75 -4.98 -30.65
CA LEU A 141 8.33 -5.89 -31.65
C LEU A 141 8.72 -5.10 -32.89
N VAL A 142 10.00 -5.22 -33.29
CA VAL A 142 10.45 -4.81 -34.62
C VAL A 142 10.37 -6.01 -35.53
N VAL A 143 9.63 -5.88 -36.64
CA VAL A 143 9.41 -6.95 -37.62
C VAL A 143 9.79 -6.43 -39.00
N SER A 144 10.61 -7.18 -39.74
CA SER A 144 11.13 -6.82 -41.06
C SER A 144 10.10 -6.94 -42.19
N LYS A 145 8.85 -7.31 -41.87
CA LYS A 145 7.72 -7.45 -42.79
C LYS A 145 6.55 -6.57 -42.30
N PRO A 146 5.74 -6.01 -43.21
CA PRO A 146 4.53 -5.30 -42.82
C PRO A 146 3.57 -6.22 -42.06
N VAL A 147 3.06 -5.73 -40.92
CA VAL A 147 2.03 -6.41 -40.11
C VAL A 147 0.79 -5.54 -40.02
N LYS A 148 -0.34 -6.04 -40.52
CA LYS A 148 -1.65 -5.36 -40.51
C LYS A 148 -2.65 -6.08 -39.61
N THR A 149 -2.47 -7.39 -39.41
CA THR A 149 -3.31 -8.26 -38.59
C THR A 149 -2.44 -9.23 -37.80
N ILE A 150 -2.96 -9.82 -36.72
CA ILE A 150 -2.21 -10.86 -35.96
C ILE A 150 -1.88 -12.08 -36.83
N ALA A 151 -2.69 -12.38 -37.86
CA ALA A 151 -2.41 -13.49 -38.78
C ALA A 151 -1.07 -13.32 -39.53
N ASP A 152 -0.59 -12.08 -39.71
CA ASP A 152 0.68 -11.79 -40.37
C ASP A 152 1.90 -12.21 -39.53
N LEU A 153 1.72 -12.47 -38.22
CA LEU A 153 2.78 -13.00 -37.36
C LEU A 153 3.01 -14.51 -37.55
N ARG A 154 2.09 -15.20 -38.23
CA ARG A 154 2.15 -16.66 -38.37
C ARG A 154 3.41 -17.10 -39.11
N GLY A 155 4.18 -17.99 -38.47
CA GLY A 155 5.41 -18.55 -39.02
C GLY A 155 6.61 -17.59 -39.05
N LEU A 156 6.46 -16.34 -38.61
CA LEU A 156 7.60 -15.41 -38.53
C LEU A 156 8.59 -15.86 -37.47
N LYS A 157 9.88 -15.83 -37.80
CA LYS A 157 10.98 -16.13 -36.89
C LYS A 157 11.27 -14.94 -35.98
N LEU A 158 10.71 -14.89 -34.79
CA LEU A 158 10.80 -13.72 -33.90
C LEU A 158 11.70 -13.99 -32.69
N ARG A 159 12.73 -13.18 -32.47
CA ARG A 159 13.59 -13.34 -31.30
C ARG A 159 12.86 -12.86 -30.03
N ALA A 160 12.85 -13.71 -29.00
CA ALA A 160 12.34 -13.40 -27.66
C ALA A 160 13.47 -13.49 -26.61
N PRO A 161 13.60 -12.51 -25.70
CA PRO A 161 14.62 -12.53 -24.66
C PRO A 161 14.35 -13.55 -23.55
N ASP A 162 13.07 -13.87 -23.29
CA ASP A 162 12.65 -14.73 -22.19
C ASP A 162 11.55 -15.72 -22.58
N SER A 163 11.26 -16.65 -21.67
CA SER A 163 10.30 -17.72 -21.89
C SER A 163 8.84 -17.25 -21.97
N ARG A 164 8.46 -16.13 -21.32
CA ARG A 164 7.08 -15.61 -21.39
C ARG A 164 6.82 -14.98 -22.74
N SER A 165 7.72 -14.11 -23.19
CA SER A 165 7.65 -13.55 -24.54
C SER A 165 7.62 -14.68 -25.58
N ARG A 166 8.45 -15.71 -25.40
CA ARG A 166 8.46 -16.90 -26.28
C ARG A 166 7.09 -17.57 -26.35
N GLU A 167 6.45 -17.86 -25.23
CA GLU A 167 5.16 -18.54 -25.17
C GLU A 167 4.03 -17.71 -25.77
N VAL A 168 3.99 -16.41 -25.49
CA VAL A 168 3.00 -15.51 -26.09
C VAL A 168 3.19 -15.45 -27.60
N LEU A 169 4.43 -15.36 -28.10
CA LEU A 169 4.71 -15.39 -29.54
C LEU A 169 4.28 -16.70 -30.21
N VAL A 170 4.48 -17.86 -29.55
CA VAL A 170 3.94 -19.15 -30.04
C VAL A 170 2.42 -19.10 -30.11
N ALA A 171 1.75 -18.58 -29.08
CA ALA A 171 0.30 -18.47 -29.05
C ALA A 171 -0.25 -17.49 -30.11
N LEU A 172 0.55 -16.50 -30.53
CA LEU A 172 0.27 -15.62 -31.67
C LEU A 172 0.60 -16.25 -33.03
N GLY A 173 1.13 -17.48 -33.06
CA GLY A 173 1.46 -18.24 -34.27
C GLY A 173 2.85 -18.00 -34.83
N ALA A 174 3.69 -17.21 -34.17
CA ALA A 174 5.08 -17.00 -34.57
C ALA A 174 5.98 -18.17 -34.17
N THR A 175 7.17 -18.23 -34.77
CA THR A 175 8.22 -19.21 -34.44
C THR A 175 9.33 -18.51 -33.66
N PRO A 176 9.36 -18.59 -32.32
CA PRO A 176 10.31 -17.82 -31.56
C PRO A 176 11.74 -18.37 -31.67
N MET A 177 12.71 -17.47 -31.71
CA MET A 177 14.13 -17.78 -31.85
C MET A 177 14.89 -17.37 -30.58
N THR A 178 15.91 -18.14 -30.21
CA THR A 178 16.82 -17.81 -29.11
C THR A 178 18.15 -17.35 -29.71
N LEU A 179 18.48 -16.08 -29.50
CA LEU A 179 19.75 -15.46 -29.89
C LEU A 179 20.23 -14.55 -28.77
N SER A 180 21.56 -14.45 -28.62
CA SER A 180 22.15 -13.49 -27.69
C SER A 180 21.93 -12.06 -28.19
N ALA A 181 21.97 -11.08 -27.29
CA ALA A 181 21.70 -9.68 -27.63
C ALA A 181 22.66 -9.14 -28.72
N GLY A 182 23.93 -9.57 -28.70
CA GLY A 182 24.94 -9.14 -29.67
C GLY A 182 24.72 -9.66 -31.09
N GLU A 183 23.93 -10.71 -31.28
CA GLU A 183 23.70 -11.33 -32.60
C GLU A 183 22.48 -10.74 -33.31
N ILE A 184 21.59 -10.06 -32.59
CA ILE A 184 20.28 -9.62 -33.09
C ILE A 184 20.41 -8.77 -34.36
N TYR A 185 21.30 -7.78 -34.37
CA TYR A 185 21.47 -6.89 -35.52
C TYR A 185 21.86 -7.66 -36.78
N SER A 186 22.90 -8.49 -36.70
CA SER A 186 23.36 -9.26 -37.85
C SER A 186 22.35 -10.32 -38.30
N ALA A 187 21.59 -10.90 -37.36
CA ALA A 187 20.53 -11.85 -37.67
C ALA A 187 19.34 -11.19 -38.39
N LEU A 188 18.97 -9.95 -38.01
CA LEU A 188 17.95 -9.16 -38.71
C LEU A 188 18.42 -8.74 -40.10
N GLU A 189 19.64 -8.21 -40.20
CA GLU A 189 20.24 -7.75 -41.45
C GLU A 189 20.36 -8.90 -42.49
N ARG A 190 20.79 -10.08 -42.03
CA ARG A 190 20.89 -11.30 -42.85
C ARG A 190 19.56 -12.05 -43.00
N ARG A 191 18.47 -11.57 -42.39
CA ARG A 191 17.14 -12.19 -42.38
C ARG A 191 17.13 -13.64 -41.88
N VAL A 192 18.00 -13.97 -40.94
CA VAL A 192 17.97 -15.23 -40.19
C VAL A 192 16.74 -15.24 -39.26
N VAL A 193 16.40 -14.07 -38.73
CA VAL A 193 15.15 -13.80 -38.00
C VAL A 193 14.35 -12.71 -38.72
N ASP A 194 13.03 -12.83 -38.64
CA ASP A 194 12.08 -11.86 -39.22
C ASP A 194 11.82 -10.67 -38.28
N GLY A 195 12.25 -10.75 -37.02
CA GLY A 195 12.02 -9.70 -36.05
C GLY A 195 12.59 -10.00 -34.66
N SER A 196 12.50 -9.03 -33.76
CA SER A 196 12.92 -9.16 -32.37
C SER A 196 12.04 -8.29 -31.48
N GLU A 197 11.80 -8.75 -30.25
CA GLU A 197 11.44 -7.85 -29.16
C GLU A 197 12.59 -6.88 -28.88
N THR A 198 12.26 -5.61 -28.73
CA THR A 198 13.20 -4.52 -28.49
C THR A 198 12.63 -3.55 -27.45
N PRO A 199 13.41 -3.15 -26.42
CA PRO A 199 13.04 -2.02 -25.56
C PRO A 199 12.74 -0.76 -26.37
N VAL A 200 12.14 0.26 -25.76
CA VAL A 200 11.94 1.58 -26.38
C VAL A 200 13.10 2.50 -25.97
N GLY A 201 13.74 3.21 -26.90
CA GLY A 201 14.92 4.05 -26.62
C GLY A 201 15.92 4.19 -27.79
N VAL A 202 16.95 5.04 -27.60
CA VAL A 202 17.89 5.49 -28.66
C VAL A 202 18.70 4.35 -29.29
N ASP A 203 19.07 3.33 -28.51
CA ASP A 203 19.89 2.20 -29.00
C ASP A 203 19.16 1.27 -29.96
N ASN A 204 17.83 1.37 -30.05
CA ASN A 204 17.00 0.51 -30.91
C ASN A 204 16.98 0.93 -32.38
N LYS A 205 17.51 2.12 -32.72
CA LYS A 205 17.58 2.62 -34.11
C LYS A 205 18.26 1.61 -35.05
N LYS A 206 19.26 0.88 -34.56
CA LYS A 206 19.99 -0.13 -35.35
C LYS A 206 19.08 -1.29 -35.78
N PHE A 207 18.25 -1.81 -34.87
CA PHE A 207 17.31 -2.89 -35.18
C PHE A 207 16.19 -2.40 -36.11
N MET A 208 15.67 -1.20 -35.89
CA MET A 208 14.65 -0.61 -36.76
C MET A 208 15.17 -0.35 -38.17
N THR A 209 16.41 0.12 -38.29
CA THR A 209 17.09 0.31 -39.59
C THR A 209 17.25 -1.01 -40.33
N ALA A 210 17.66 -2.08 -39.65
CA ALA A 210 17.80 -3.42 -40.24
C ALA A 210 16.45 -4.00 -40.73
N ALA A 211 15.34 -3.56 -40.15
CA ALA A 211 13.99 -4.00 -40.48
C ALA A 211 13.23 -3.05 -41.45
N LYS A 212 13.92 -2.08 -42.06
CA LYS A 212 13.31 -1.05 -42.93
C LYS A 212 12.33 -1.66 -43.94
N GLY A 213 11.16 -1.03 -44.07
CA GLY A 213 10.04 -1.51 -44.89
C GLY A 213 9.09 -2.47 -44.17
N GLY A 214 9.40 -2.87 -42.94
CA GLY A 214 8.54 -3.66 -42.08
C GLY A 214 7.67 -2.84 -41.13
N SER A 215 7.44 -3.37 -39.92
CA SER A 215 6.58 -2.77 -38.91
C SER A 215 7.21 -2.71 -37.53
N LEU A 216 6.88 -1.65 -36.79
CA LEU A 216 7.05 -1.56 -35.34
C LEU A 216 5.69 -1.81 -34.68
N LEU A 217 5.58 -2.87 -33.89
CA LEU A 217 4.38 -3.21 -33.14
C LEU A 217 4.57 -2.77 -31.68
N GLY A 218 3.89 -1.69 -31.31
CA GLY A 218 3.96 -1.10 -29.97
C GLY A 218 3.30 -1.95 -28.89
N ASN A 219 3.81 -1.80 -27.67
CA ASN A 219 3.19 -2.25 -26.41
C ASN A 219 3.08 -3.77 -26.25
N PHE A 220 4.19 -4.49 -26.44
CA PHE A 220 4.23 -5.95 -26.33
C PHE A 220 4.48 -6.44 -24.89
N GLN A 221 5.62 -6.06 -24.30
CA GLN A 221 6.08 -6.64 -23.03
C GLN A 221 6.34 -5.54 -21.99
N PRO A 222 5.62 -5.52 -20.85
CA PRO A 222 5.93 -4.62 -19.74
C PRO A 222 7.38 -4.78 -19.25
N ARG A 223 8.04 -3.65 -18.94
CA ARG A 223 9.46 -3.59 -18.59
C ARG A 223 9.75 -2.92 -17.25
N GLN A 224 8.72 -2.64 -16.45
CA GLN A 224 8.86 -1.99 -15.16
C GLN A 224 9.67 -2.82 -14.16
N GLY A 225 10.26 -2.12 -13.20
CA GLY A 225 10.94 -2.71 -12.06
C GLY A 225 10.46 -2.12 -10.75
N PHE A 226 11.15 -2.49 -9.68
CA PHE A 226 10.87 -2.07 -8.32
C PHE A 226 12.12 -1.44 -7.74
N LEU A 227 11.97 -0.30 -7.07
CA LEU A 227 12.93 0.11 -6.06
C LEU A 227 12.56 -0.62 -4.77
N VAL A 228 13.46 -1.47 -4.29
CA VAL A 228 13.27 -2.26 -3.06
C VAL A 228 14.33 -1.95 -2.03
N ALA A 229 13.98 -2.17 -0.77
CA ALA A 229 14.89 -2.16 0.37
C ALA A 229 14.95 -3.53 1.06
N ASN A 230 16.10 -3.82 1.67
CA ASN A 230 16.16 -4.84 2.71
C ASN A 230 15.32 -4.38 3.91
N GLU A 231 14.54 -5.31 4.49
CA GLU A 231 13.63 -4.97 5.59
C GLU A 231 14.34 -4.43 6.84
N ALA A 232 15.42 -5.07 7.29
CA ALA A 232 16.15 -4.63 8.46
C ALA A 232 16.80 -3.25 8.24
N ALA A 233 17.34 -3.01 7.04
CA ALA A 233 17.87 -1.70 6.66
C ALA A 233 16.77 -0.63 6.67
N TRP A 234 15.59 -0.92 6.11
CA TRP A 234 14.45 0.01 6.07
C TRP A 234 13.91 0.33 7.47
N VAL A 235 13.72 -0.69 8.30
CA VAL A 235 13.27 -0.55 9.69
C VAL A 235 14.30 0.20 10.53
N GLY A 236 15.60 0.02 10.26
CA GLY A 236 16.70 0.66 10.97
C GLY A 236 16.87 2.17 10.68
N LEU A 237 16.26 2.69 9.61
CA LEU A 237 16.26 4.13 9.34
C LEU A 237 15.51 4.91 10.43
N ARG A 238 15.78 6.21 10.54
CA ARG A 238 14.94 7.12 11.34
C ARG A 238 13.67 7.45 10.57
N GLN A 239 12.62 7.84 11.28
CA GLN A 239 11.35 8.20 10.65
C GLN A 239 11.49 9.37 9.67
N ARG A 240 12.34 10.35 9.98
CA ARG A 240 12.66 11.46 9.08
C ARG A 240 13.29 10.98 7.77
N GLU A 241 14.22 10.03 7.84
CA GLU A 241 14.92 9.48 6.68
C GLU A 241 13.94 8.68 5.79
N ARG A 242 13.11 7.80 6.38
CA ARG A 242 12.06 7.09 5.64
C ARG A 242 11.10 8.03 4.95
N ALA A 243 10.57 9.03 5.67
CA ALA A 243 9.63 9.99 5.12
C ALA A 243 10.23 10.79 3.95
N ALA A 244 11.52 11.14 4.04
CA ALA A 244 12.24 11.79 2.95
C ALA A 244 12.39 10.88 1.72
N ILE A 245 12.77 9.62 1.92
CA ILE A 245 12.87 8.63 0.83
C ILE A 245 11.50 8.40 0.19
N GLU A 246 10.45 8.18 0.96
CA GLU A 246 9.08 7.97 0.45
C GLU A 246 8.59 9.17 -0.37
N ALA A 247 8.82 10.39 0.10
CA ALA A 247 8.47 11.60 -0.63
C ALA A 247 9.23 11.70 -1.97
N ALA A 248 10.54 11.48 -1.94
CA ALA A 248 11.38 11.51 -3.12
C ALA A 248 11.04 10.40 -4.13
N VAL A 249 10.68 9.21 -3.63
CA VAL A 249 10.23 8.07 -4.45
C VAL A 249 8.90 8.37 -5.15
N ARG A 250 7.95 9.03 -4.47
CA ARG A 250 6.70 9.49 -5.11
C ARG A 250 7.00 10.45 -6.27
N ASP A 251 7.87 11.42 -6.07
CA ASP A 251 8.26 12.38 -7.11
C ASP A 251 9.01 11.71 -8.27
N ALA A 252 9.97 10.84 -7.97
CA ALA A 252 10.74 10.09 -8.96
C ALA A 252 9.83 9.17 -9.80
N ARG A 253 8.84 8.52 -9.18
CA ARG A 253 7.82 7.71 -9.86
C ARG A 253 7.00 8.53 -10.84
N GLN A 254 6.54 9.71 -10.46
CA GLN A 254 5.79 10.58 -11.36
C GLN A 254 6.63 10.99 -12.59
N ARG A 255 7.92 11.30 -12.40
CA ARG A 255 8.83 11.63 -13.51
C ARG A 255 9.06 10.43 -14.44
N SER A 256 9.26 9.25 -13.86
CA SER A 256 9.43 8.00 -14.60
C SER A 256 8.18 7.66 -15.43
N ARG A 257 6.98 7.78 -14.86
CA ARG A 257 5.70 7.63 -15.57
C ARG A 257 5.56 8.63 -16.72
N ALA A 258 5.89 9.89 -16.49
CA ALA A 258 5.87 10.92 -17.53
C ALA A 258 6.86 10.60 -18.67
N SER A 259 8.02 10.01 -18.36
CA SER A 259 8.96 9.55 -19.39
C SER A 259 8.39 8.40 -20.20
N ALA A 260 7.85 7.37 -19.53
CA ALA A 260 7.25 6.23 -20.19
C ALA A 260 6.12 6.65 -21.15
N LEU A 261 5.25 7.59 -20.75
CA LEU A 261 4.20 8.12 -21.64
C LEU A 261 4.77 8.87 -22.85
N ARG A 262 5.84 9.64 -22.68
CA ARG A 262 6.49 10.34 -23.80
C ARG A 262 7.11 9.35 -24.77
N ASP A 263 7.85 8.36 -24.25
CA ASP A 263 8.54 7.35 -25.06
C ASP A 263 7.54 6.48 -25.82
N GLU A 264 6.42 6.10 -25.19
CA GLU A 264 5.31 5.36 -25.82
C GLU A 264 4.59 6.21 -26.89
N ALA A 265 4.33 7.49 -26.61
CA ALA A 265 3.66 8.39 -27.57
C ALA A 265 4.53 8.69 -28.80
N ASP A 266 5.86 8.59 -28.70
CA ASP A 266 6.79 8.84 -29.81
C ASP A 266 6.98 7.62 -30.74
N LEU A 267 6.48 6.44 -30.37
CA LEU A 267 6.61 5.22 -31.19
C LEU A 267 6.20 5.39 -32.68
N PRO A 268 5.10 6.09 -33.03
CA PRO A 268 4.76 6.32 -34.43
C PRO A 268 5.78 7.17 -35.18
N ASN A 269 6.33 8.21 -34.52
CA ASN A 269 7.36 9.06 -35.10
C ASN A 269 8.67 8.28 -35.28
N LEU A 270 9.03 7.49 -34.27
CA LEU A 270 10.21 6.63 -34.28
C LEU A 270 10.13 5.60 -35.41
N ALA A 271 8.98 4.94 -35.59
CA ALA A 271 8.75 4.03 -36.70
C ALA A 271 8.91 4.74 -38.06
N LYS A 272 8.24 5.88 -38.24
CA LYS A 272 8.29 6.69 -39.46
C LYS A 272 9.73 7.13 -39.80
N ALA A 273 10.47 7.62 -38.80
CA ALA A 273 11.84 8.09 -38.96
C ALA A 273 12.81 6.98 -39.41
N ASN A 274 12.50 5.72 -39.10
CA ASN A 274 13.31 4.55 -39.49
C ASN A 274 12.71 3.79 -40.68
N GLY A 275 11.70 4.33 -41.37
CA GLY A 275 11.10 3.72 -42.55
C GLY A 275 10.29 2.46 -42.26
N LEU A 276 9.65 2.40 -41.09
CA LEU A 276 8.73 1.35 -40.67
C LEU A 276 7.30 1.88 -40.64
N THR A 277 6.32 0.99 -40.79
CA THR A 277 4.93 1.30 -40.41
C THR A 277 4.74 1.08 -38.91
N PHE A 278 3.89 1.87 -38.28
CA PHE A 278 3.52 1.69 -36.87
C PHE A 278 2.14 1.05 -36.74
N THR A 279 2.01 0.09 -35.83
CA THR A 279 0.73 -0.40 -35.29
C THR A 279 0.92 -0.76 -33.81
N SER A 280 -0.16 -1.04 -33.10
CA SER A 280 -0.11 -1.53 -31.71
C SER A 280 -0.91 -2.82 -31.57
N PHE A 281 -0.53 -3.67 -30.60
CA PHE A 281 -1.31 -4.89 -30.32
C PHE A 281 -2.76 -4.60 -29.93
N SER A 282 -3.03 -3.46 -29.27
CA SER A 282 -4.38 -3.00 -28.97
C SER A 282 -5.20 -2.72 -30.24
N THR A 283 -4.59 -2.13 -31.27
CA THR A 283 -5.24 -1.84 -32.55
C THR A 283 -5.48 -3.12 -33.37
N LEU A 284 -4.59 -4.09 -33.26
CA LEU A 284 -4.73 -5.38 -33.96
C LEU A 284 -5.87 -6.26 -33.40
N GLY A 285 -6.50 -5.86 -32.30
CA GLY A 285 -7.70 -6.51 -31.74
C GLY A 285 -7.49 -7.93 -31.23
N ALA A 286 -6.23 -8.39 -31.16
CA ALA A 286 -5.87 -9.75 -30.77
C ALA A 286 -4.51 -9.76 -30.05
N GLY A 287 -4.42 -10.61 -29.02
CA GLY A 287 -3.27 -10.71 -28.11
C GLY A 287 -3.65 -10.96 -26.66
N SER A 288 -4.81 -10.46 -26.23
CA SER A 288 -5.30 -10.64 -24.85
C SER A 288 -5.67 -12.09 -24.53
N GLU A 289 -6.29 -12.81 -25.46
CA GLU A 289 -6.65 -14.23 -25.25
C GLU A 289 -5.40 -15.13 -25.18
N ALA A 290 -4.45 -14.94 -26.11
CA ALA A 290 -3.16 -15.62 -26.10
C ALA A 290 -2.38 -15.34 -24.80
N ALA A 291 -2.34 -14.08 -24.36
CA ALA A 291 -1.74 -13.67 -23.10
C ALA A 291 -2.43 -14.32 -21.89
N ARG A 292 -3.77 -14.26 -21.83
CA ARG A 292 -4.56 -14.86 -20.75
C ARG A 292 -4.34 -16.37 -20.66
N SER A 293 -4.39 -17.07 -21.78
CA SER A 293 -4.20 -18.53 -21.82
C SER A 293 -2.79 -18.95 -21.39
N THR A 294 -1.76 -18.30 -21.95
CA THR A 294 -0.36 -18.60 -21.59
C THR A 294 -0.06 -18.25 -20.12
N TRP A 295 -0.60 -17.14 -19.62
CA TRP A 295 -0.45 -16.78 -18.22
C TRP A 295 -1.22 -17.71 -17.27
N LEU A 296 -2.45 -18.10 -17.59
CA LEU A 296 -3.23 -19.05 -16.78
C LEU A 296 -2.51 -20.40 -16.64
N LYS A 297 -1.89 -20.88 -17.73
CA LYS A 297 -1.09 -22.10 -17.72
C LYS A 297 0.09 -22.00 -16.74
N ARG A 298 0.67 -20.80 -16.58
CA ARG A 298 1.76 -20.52 -15.64
C ARG A 298 1.26 -20.34 -14.20
N ALA A 299 0.16 -19.63 -14.01
CA ALA A 299 -0.35 -19.21 -12.69
C ALA A 299 -1.00 -20.34 -11.86
N GLY A 300 -1.43 -21.43 -12.49
CA GLY A 300 -2.04 -22.59 -11.82
C GLY A 300 -3.41 -22.29 -11.20
N ASP A 301 -3.80 -23.07 -10.19
CA ASP A 301 -5.17 -23.14 -9.64
C ASP A 301 -5.74 -21.81 -9.10
N GLY A 302 -4.88 -20.82 -8.80
CA GLY A 302 -5.32 -19.49 -8.39
C GLY A 302 -5.24 -18.41 -9.46
N GLY A 303 -4.87 -18.76 -10.70
CA GLY A 303 -4.77 -17.83 -11.81
C GLY A 303 -6.11 -17.21 -12.20
N ALA A 304 -7.17 -18.02 -12.27
CA ALA A 304 -8.50 -17.55 -12.68
C ALA A 304 -9.05 -16.44 -11.76
N ALA A 305 -8.86 -16.57 -10.44
CA ALA A 305 -9.26 -15.55 -9.47
C ALA A 305 -8.50 -14.23 -9.67
N ALA A 306 -7.20 -14.30 -9.96
CA ALA A 306 -6.38 -13.11 -10.22
C ALA A 306 -6.73 -12.42 -11.54
N LEU A 307 -7.06 -13.16 -12.61
CA LEU A 307 -7.62 -12.54 -13.84
C LEU A 307 -9.01 -11.93 -13.59
N THR A 308 -9.84 -12.56 -12.77
CA THR A 308 -11.14 -11.99 -12.39
C THR A 308 -10.96 -10.67 -11.63
N LEU A 309 -9.93 -10.58 -10.78
CA LEU A 309 -9.58 -9.33 -10.10
C LEU A 309 -9.04 -8.28 -11.09
N LEU A 310 -8.19 -8.69 -12.03
CA LEU A 310 -7.70 -7.80 -13.10
C LEU A 310 -8.86 -7.21 -13.91
N ASP A 311 -9.83 -8.03 -14.29
CA ASP A 311 -10.97 -7.57 -15.08
C ASP A 311 -11.84 -6.60 -14.30
N ARG A 312 -12.06 -6.86 -13.01
CA ARG A 312 -12.75 -5.93 -12.10
C ARG A 312 -12.00 -4.60 -11.99
N VAL A 313 -10.67 -4.62 -11.82
CA VAL A 313 -9.85 -3.42 -11.80
C VAL A 313 -9.99 -2.67 -13.12
N LYS A 314 -9.80 -3.32 -14.27
CA LYS A 314 -9.88 -2.65 -15.59
C LYS A 314 -11.26 -2.07 -15.90
N GLN A 315 -12.32 -2.66 -15.38
CA GLN A 315 -13.70 -2.17 -15.54
C GLN A 315 -14.06 -1.10 -14.50
N ALA A 316 -13.29 -0.97 -13.42
CA ALA A 316 -13.53 0.03 -12.39
C ALA A 316 -13.36 1.42 -13.00
N GLN A 317 -14.44 2.20 -12.97
CA GLN A 317 -14.36 3.63 -13.23
C GLN A 317 -13.86 4.34 -11.96
N PRO A 318 -13.10 5.44 -12.08
CA PRO A 318 -12.91 6.39 -11.00
C PRO A 318 -14.25 6.63 -10.30
N PRO A 319 -14.37 6.44 -8.97
CA PRO A 319 -15.59 6.86 -8.29
C PRO A 319 -15.80 8.33 -8.67
N LYS A 320 -17.04 8.68 -9.04
CA LYS A 320 -17.39 10.08 -9.20
C LYS A 320 -16.97 10.79 -7.91
N PRO A 321 -16.31 11.95 -7.97
CA PRO A 321 -16.02 12.74 -6.78
C PRO A 321 -17.31 12.83 -5.97
N THR A 322 -17.32 12.24 -4.78
CA THR A 322 -18.42 12.48 -3.84
C THR A 322 -18.42 13.98 -3.58
N ASP A 323 -19.60 14.61 -3.66
CA ASP A 323 -19.74 16.03 -3.32
C ASP A 323 -19.08 16.25 -1.97
N SER A 324 -17.97 16.99 -1.97
CA SER A 324 -17.16 17.14 -0.77
C SER A 324 -17.93 18.05 0.17
N THR A 325 -18.66 17.47 1.11
CA THR A 325 -19.30 18.24 2.16
C THR A 325 -18.21 18.86 3.04
N ARG A 326 -18.45 20.08 3.50
CA ARG A 326 -17.50 20.76 4.36
C ARG A 326 -17.50 20.09 5.74
N SER A 327 -16.31 19.85 6.29
CA SER A 327 -16.16 19.37 7.67
C SER A 327 -16.89 20.31 8.65
N PRO A 328 -17.67 19.80 9.63
CA PRO A 328 -18.34 20.62 10.62
C PRO A 328 -17.36 21.53 11.36
N ARG A 329 -17.72 22.80 11.57
CA ARG A 329 -16.91 23.70 12.38
C ARG A 329 -17.21 23.46 13.86
N SER A 330 -16.28 22.82 14.57
CA SER A 330 -16.37 22.74 16.04
C SER A 330 -16.04 24.10 16.67
N ALA A 331 -16.86 24.54 17.63
CA ALA A 331 -16.62 25.75 18.41
C ALA A 331 -15.42 25.62 19.37
N THR A 332 -15.08 24.38 19.75
CA THR A 332 -13.92 24.06 20.59
C THR A 332 -13.13 22.91 19.94
N PRO A 333 -11.83 23.09 19.65
CA PRO A 333 -11.03 22.01 19.07
C PRO A 333 -11.01 20.78 19.99
N PRO A 334 -11.21 19.56 19.45
CA PRO A 334 -11.13 18.34 20.22
C PRO A 334 -9.72 18.17 20.81
N ARG A 335 -9.65 17.62 22.04
CA ARG A 335 -8.35 17.32 22.66
C ARG A 335 -7.87 15.94 22.22
N ILE A 336 -6.69 15.93 21.61
CA ILE A 336 -6.06 14.74 21.05
C ILE A 336 -4.87 14.37 21.91
N PHE A 337 -4.80 13.10 22.27
CA PHE A 337 -3.67 12.50 22.98
C PHE A 337 -3.13 11.37 22.13
N PHE A 338 -1.86 11.03 22.33
CA PHE A 338 -1.30 9.80 21.82
C PHE A 338 -0.75 8.95 22.95
N ALA A 339 -0.80 7.64 22.77
CA ALA A 339 0.00 6.66 23.48
C ALA A 339 0.64 5.75 22.44
N THR A 340 1.94 5.48 22.55
CA THR A 340 2.70 4.77 21.53
C THR A 340 3.77 3.87 22.15
N ASN A 341 3.94 2.68 21.61
CA ASN A 341 5.05 1.77 21.91
C ASN A 341 6.08 1.71 20.78
N ARG A 342 6.00 2.65 19.82
CA ARG A 342 7.01 2.87 18.78
C ARG A 342 8.33 3.33 19.38
N ASN A 343 9.44 3.09 18.68
CA ASN A 343 10.72 3.69 19.02
C ASN A 343 10.65 5.22 18.90
N ASP A 344 11.29 5.91 19.84
CA ASP A 344 11.44 7.37 19.83
C ASP A 344 12.79 7.71 19.21
N ASP A 345 12.77 8.29 18.01
CA ASP A 345 13.95 8.76 17.27
C ASP A 345 14.45 10.14 17.79
N GLY A 346 13.74 10.74 18.76
CA GLY A 346 14.14 11.97 19.41
C GLY A 346 13.97 13.24 18.55
N ALA A 347 13.26 13.15 17.42
CA ALA A 347 13.01 14.33 16.59
C ALA A 347 12.14 15.36 17.33
N SER A 348 12.45 16.65 17.13
CA SER A 348 11.68 17.76 17.70
C SER A 348 10.30 17.90 17.04
N ASP A 349 10.22 17.66 15.74
CA ASP A 349 8.98 17.57 15.00
C ASP A 349 8.27 16.24 15.32
N LEU A 350 7.07 16.34 15.88
CA LEU A 350 6.26 15.19 16.28
C LEU A 350 5.93 14.27 15.08
N SER A 351 5.88 14.82 13.86
CA SER A 351 5.63 14.06 12.62
C SER A 351 6.73 13.02 12.35
N TYR A 352 7.95 13.25 12.84
CA TYR A 352 9.11 12.39 12.60
C TYR A 352 9.71 11.81 13.88
N ARG A 353 9.05 11.99 15.03
CA ARG A 353 9.61 11.57 16.32
C ARG A 353 9.53 10.07 16.54
N PHE A 354 8.42 9.44 16.20
CA PHE A 354 8.20 8.02 16.49
C PHE A 354 8.29 7.17 15.22
N GLY A 355 9.19 6.20 15.24
CA GLY A 355 9.49 5.31 14.11
C GLY A 355 8.64 4.04 14.07
N ILE A 356 9.20 3.01 13.42
CA ILE A 356 8.52 1.73 13.18
C ILE A 356 9.27 0.54 13.79
N ALA A 357 10.47 0.75 14.33
CA ALA A 357 11.31 -0.30 14.88
C ALA A 357 10.73 -0.84 16.19
N ARG A 358 10.73 -2.17 16.32
CA ARG A 358 10.42 -2.86 17.56
C ARG A 358 11.70 -3.00 18.39
N SER A 359 11.63 -2.67 19.68
CA SER A 359 12.73 -2.87 20.61
C SER A 359 12.24 -3.49 21.91
N SER A 360 13.00 -4.43 22.47
CA SER A 360 12.74 -4.97 23.82
C SER A 360 12.85 -3.91 24.92
N THR A 361 13.47 -2.76 24.63
CA THR A 361 13.57 -1.62 25.54
C THR A 361 12.51 -0.55 25.28
N SER A 362 11.61 -0.76 24.30
CA SER A 362 10.52 0.19 24.03
C SER A 362 9.67 0.38 25.28
N ARG A 363 9.33 1.63 25.56
CA ARG A 363 8.43 2.01 26.66
C ARG A 363 7.20 2.68 26.07
N LEU A 364 6.08 2.60 26.79
CA LEU A 364 4.90 3.35 26.42
C LEU A 364 5.18 4.86 26.59
N ALA A 365 5.12 5.62 25.51
CA ALA A 365 5.26 7.06 25.50
C ALA A 365 3.91 7.72 25.19
N CYS A 366 3.65 8.89 25.75
CA CYS A 366 2.38 9.59 25.55
C CYS A 366 2.49 11.10 25.72
N GLY A 367 1.52 11.82 25.17
CA GLY A 367 1.43 13.26 25.27
C GLY A 367 0.13 13.81 24.72
N GLU A 368 -0.16 15.07 25.03
CA GLU A 368 -1.21 15.84 24.36
C GLU A 368 -0.67 16.42 23.05
N VAL A 369 -1.45 16.35 21.98
CA VAL A 369 -1.10 16.90 20.68
C VAL A 369 -1.60 18.34 20.60
N ALA A 370 -0.66 19.28 20.44
CA ALA A 370 -0.96 20.61 19.95
C ALA A 370 -1.04 20.58 18.43
N TYR A 371 -2.07 21.18 17.85
CA TYR A 371 -2.23 21.26 16.40
C TYR A 371 -2.89 22.58 15.99
N THR A 372 -2.53 23.08 14.81
CA THR A 372 -3.15 24.29 14.24
C THR A 372 -4.40 23.88 13.47
N PRO A 373 -5.61 24.37 13.81
CA PRO A 373 -6.82 24.03 13.06
C PRO A 373 -6.68 24.34 11.56
N ASP A 374 -6.93 23.33 10.74
CA ASP A 374 -6.82 23.37 9.27
C ASP A 374 -8.24 23.43 8.70
N GLN A 375 -8.80 24.64 8.57
CA GLN A 375 -10.17 24.89 8.11
C GLN A 375 -10.19 26.07 7.13
N PRO A 376 -10.93 26.00 6.00
CA PRO A 376 -11.88 24.94 5.63
C PRO A 376 -11.21 23.63 5.19
N ARG A 377 -11.74 22.49 5.69
CA ARG A 377 -11.36 21.14 5.26
C ARG A 377 -12.58 20.40 4.72
N SER A 378 -12.41 19.60 3.68
CA SER A 378 -13.42 18.66 3.22
C SER A 378 -13.61 17.55 4.25
N PHE A 379 -14.85 17.12 4.48
CA PHE A 379 -15.16 15.97 5.33
C PHE A 379 -14.30 14.75 4.93
N GLY A 380 -13.77 14.01 5.90
CA GLY A 380 -12.91 12.86 5.65
C GLY A 380 -11.45 13.18 5.30
N ALA A 381 -11.15 14.35 4.73
CA ALA A 381 -9.77 14.68 4.36
C ALA A 381 -8.84 14.67 5.60
N GLY A 382 -7.63 14.12 5.47
CA GLY A 382 -6.65 14.14 6.56
C GLY A 382 -6.25 15.55 7.01
N HIS A 383 -5.85 15.69 8.26
CA HIS A 383 -5.36 16.95 8.81
C HIS A 383 -3.97 17.32 8.23
N LYS A 384 -3.82 18.52 7.64
CA LYS A 384 -2.54 18.96 7.04
C LYS A 384 -1.78 19.99 7.87
N GLY A 385 -2.40 20.55 8.90
CA GLY A 385 -1.78 21.53 9.81
C GLY A 385 -0.58 20.97 10.59
N ALA A 386 0.23 21.86 11.16
CA ALA A 386 1.37 21.45 11.98
C ALA A 386 0.91 20.76 13.28
N ILE A 387 1.66 19.74 13.71
CA ILE A 387 1.44 19.02 14.96
C ILE A 387 2.68 19.11 15.85
N ALA A 388 2.47 19.19 17.16
CA ALA A 388 3.54 19.24 18.16
C ALA A 388 3.08 18.57 19.46
N VAL A 389 4.03 18.23 20.32
CA VAL A 389 3.71 17.79 21.68
C VAL A 389 3.44 19.02 22.54
N LYS A 390 2.27 19.10 23.17
CA LYS A 390 1.94 20.15 24.12
C LYS A 390 2.62 19.85 25.47
N GLY A 391 3.58 20.69 25.85
CA GLY A 391 4.38 20.49 27.05
C GLY A 391 5.52 19.50 26.83
N GLY A 392 5.25 18.21 27.01
CA GLY A 392 6.28 17.17 26.91
C GLY A 392 5.72 15.76 26.79
N VAL A 393 6.61 14.78 26.61
CA VAL A 393 6.27 13.36 26.50
C VAL A 393 6.45 12.69 27.86
N ALA A 394 5.39 12.05 28.35
CA ALA A 394 5.44 11.21 29.52
C ALA A 394 5.74 9.75 29.13
N ILE A 395 6.41 9.04 30.03
CA ILE A 395 6.82 7.65 29.82
C ILE A 395 6.19 6.76 30.90
N GLY A 396 5.52 5.71 30.45
CA GLY A 396 4.94 4.67 31.28
C GLY A 396 3.41 4.72 31.35
N PRO A 397 2.75 3.60 31.65
CA PRO A 397 1.29 3.48 31.61
C PRO A 397 0.55 4.45 32.53
N LYS A 398 1.01 4.58 33.78
CA LYS A 398 0.35 5.43 34.79
C LYS A 398 0.40 6.93 34.41
N PRO A 399 1.56 7.51 34.07
CA PRO A 399 1.59 8.89 33.54
C PRO A 399 0.67 9.11 32.34
N CYS A 400 0.58 8.15 31.41
CA CYS A 400 -0.33 8.24 30.27
C CYS A 400 -1.80 8.27 30.69
N ALA A 401 -2.21 7.40 31.61
CA ALA A 401 -3.56 7.39 32.13
C ALA A 401 -3.90 8.68 32.90
N SER A 402 -2.99 9.19 33.73
CA SER A 402 -3.21 10.43 34.48
C SER A 402 -3.37 11.66 33.58
N LEU A 403 -2.61 11.75 32.47
CA LEU A 403 -2.76 12.83 31.48
C LEU A 403 -4.17 12.86 30.87
N VAL A 404 -4.70 11.70 30.48
CA VAL A 404 -6.04 11.61 29.90
C VAL A 404 -7.12 11.85 30.96
N ARG A 405 -6.95 11.34 32.18
CA ARG A 405 -7.88 11.59 33.30
C ARG A 405 -8.04 13.07 33.58
N LEU A 406 -6.94 13.83 33.61
CA LEU A 406 -6.98 15.28 33.81
C LEU A 406 -7.82 15.95 32.71
N ALA A 407 -7.61 15.55 31.46
CA ALA A 407 -8.36 16.10 30.34
C ALA A 407 -9.84 15.74 30.33
N SER A 408 -10.19 14.52 30.75
CA SER A 408 -11.59 14.10 30.89
C SER A 408 -12.33 14.90 31.97
N ARG A 409 -11.64 15.25 33.07
CA ARG A 409 -12.20 16.13 34.12
C ARG A 409 -12.45 17.54 33.61
N GLU A 410 -11.48 18.12 32.91
CA GLU A 410 -11.58 19.49 32.36
C GLU A 410 -12.69 19.62 31.31
N THR A 411 -12.96 18.56 30.54
CA THR A 411 -14.04 18.53 29.54
C THR A 411 -15.42 18.23 30.13
N GLY A 412 -15.52 17.97 31.44
CA GLY A 412 -16.77 17.61 32.11
C GLY A 412 -17.33 16.25 31.66
N THR A 413 -16.51 15.39 31.05
CA THR A 413 -16.92 14.09 30.51
C THR A 413 -16.76 12.94 31.51
N GLY A 414 -16.37 13.22 32.74
CA GLY A 414 -16.54 12.30 33.87
C GLY A 414 -15.91 10.92 33.68
N GLY A 415 -14.69 10.85 33.14
CA GLY A 415 -13.95 9.59 32.96
C GLY A 415 -14.17 8.89 31.61
N GLU A 416 -14.73 9.58 30.62
CA GLU A 416 -14.91 9.07 29.26
C GLU A 416 -13.71 9.33 28.37
N ILE A 417 -13.41 8.35 27.52
CA ILE A 417 -12.33 8.37 26.53
C ILE A 417 -12.72 7.58 25.29
N VAL A 418 -12.38 8.09 24.12
CA VAL A 418 -12.37 7.32 22.87
C VAL A 418 -10.93 6.95 22.55
N MET A 419 -10.61 5.66 22.56
CA MET A 419 -9.30 5.16 22.13
C MET A 419 -9.38 4.74 20.66
N PHE A 420 -8.74 5.52 19.79
CA PHE A 420 -8.60 5.20 18.37
C PHE A 420 -7.36 4.34 18.15
N ILE A 421 -7.55 3.17 17.51
CA ILE A 421 -6.48 2.23 17.16
C ILE A 421 -6.40 2.15 15.63
N HIS A 422 -5.30 2.63 15.07
CA HIS A 422 -5.09 2.63 13.63
C HIS A 422 -4.82 1.22 13.08
N GLY A 423 -4.94 1.07 11.75
CA GLY A 423 -4.77 -0.19 11.04
C GLY A 423 -3.36 -0.45 10.51
N PHE A 424 -3.27 -1.38 9.55
CA PHE A 424 -2.08 -1.69 8.75
C PHE A 424 -1.50 -0.45 8.05
N ASN A 425 -0.18 -0.44 7.80
CA ASN A 425 0.48 0.54 6.93
C ASN A 425 0.27 2.01 7.36
N ASN A 426 0.43 2.31 8.65
CA ASN A 426 0.29 3.67 9.17
C ASN A 426 1.57 4.14 9.86
N SER A 427 2.06 5.32 9.49
CA SER A 427 3.05 6.05 10.28
C SER A 427 2.41 6.64 11.54
N PHE A 428 3.23 7.03 12.52
CA PHE A 428 2.75 7.75 13.70
C PHE A 428 2.05 9.06 13.31
N ASP A 429 2.67 9.84 12.43
CA ASP A 429 2.13 11.10 11.90
C ASP A 429 0.75 10.91 11.28
N PHE A 430 0.61 9.93 10.38
CA PHE A 430 -0.67 9.64 9.74
C PHE A 430 -1.74 9.28 10.78
N ALA A 431 -1.42 8.42 11.75
CA ALA A 431 -2.37 8.01 12.78
C ALA A 431 -2.87 9.19 13.63
N VAL A 432 -1.98 10.11 14.01
CA VAL A 432 -2.31 11.31 14.77
C VAL A 432 -3.16 12.27 13.93
N ARG A 433 -2.76 12.54 12.69
CA ARG A 433 -3.50 13.41 11.77
C ARG A 433 -4.88 12.87 11.45
N ARG A 434 -5.00 11.55 11.30
CA ARG A 434 -6.28 10.88 11.08
C ARG A 434 -7.17 11.06 12.30
N ALA A 435 -6.65 10.91 13.50
CA ALA A 435 -7.44 11.13 14.72
C ALA A 435 -7.87 12.59 14.91
N ILE A 436 -7.03 13.57 14.54
CA ILE A 436 -7.43 14.99 14.53
C ILE A 436 -8.61 15.19 13.56
N ALA A 437 -8.49 14.69 12.32
CA ALA A 437 -9.54 14.81 11.32
C ALA A 437 -10.84 14.13 11.80
N LEU A 438 -10.72 12.91 12.30
CA LEU A 438 -11.80 12.11 12.87
C LEU A 438 -12.53 12.86 14.00
N ALA A 439 -11.80 13.46 14.94
CA ALA A 439 -12.40 14.19 16.06
C ALA A 439 -12.98 15.56 15.66
N GLN A 440 -12.56 16.12 14.52
CA GLN A 440 -13.18 17.31 13.94
C GLN A 440 -14.47 16.97 13.18
N ASP A 441 -14.46 15.84 12.48
CA ASP A 441 -15.59 15.32 11.72
C ASP A 441 -16.66 14.70 12.64
N PHE A 442 -16.23 14.13 13.77
CA PHE A 442 -17.08 13.66 14.87
C PHE A 442 -16.89 14.58 16.05
N PRO A 443 -17.82 15.53 16.33
CA PRO A 443 -17.75 16.35 17.52
C PRO A 443 -18.07 15.50 18.77
N VAL A 444 -17.15 14.59 19.11
CA VAL A 444 -17.13 13.83 20.34
C VAL A 444 -16.57 14.75 21.41
N LYS A 445 -17.28 14.90 22.53
CA LYS A 445 -16.85 15.76 23.65
C LYS A 445 -15.72 15.14 24.46
N ALA A 446 -15.61 13.80 24.45
CA ALA A 446 -14.59 13.07 25.17
C ALA A 446 -13.20 13.25 24.53
N PRO A 447 -12.12 13.26 25.32
CA PRO A 447 -10.77 13.17 24.80
C PRO A 447 -10.58 11.96 23.88
N VAL A 448 -9.88 12.17 22.76
CA VAL A 448 -9.50 11.10 21.82
C VAL A 448 -8.04 10.73 22.08
N LEU A 449 -7.80 9.46 22.43
CA LEU A 449 -6.48 8.90 22.60
C LEU A 449 -6.15 8.01 21.41
N VAL A 450 -5.14 8.40 20.64
CA VAL A 450 -4.59 7.56 19.57
C VAL A 450 -3.63 6.57 20.17
N PHE A 451 -3.95 5.28 20.08
CA PHE A 451 -2.98 4.24 20.36
C PHE A 451 -2.22 3.90 19.09
N SER A 452 -0.95 4.30 19.01
CA SER A 452 -0.10 4.07 17.85
C SER A 452 0.91 2.94 18.10
N TRP A 453 0.75 1.85 17.37
CA TRP A 453 1.62 0.66 17.43
C TRP A 453 2.60 0.66 16.25
N PRO A 454 3.78 -0.01 16.33
CA PRO A 454 4.83 0.05 15.30
C PRO A 454 4.48 -0.68 13.99
N SER A 455 3.46 -0.18 13.30
CA SER A 455 3.17 -0.53 11.92
C SER A 455 4.27 0.03 11.01
N GLN A 456 4.71 -0.77 10.02
CA GLN A 456 5.85 -0.50 9.15
C GLN A 456 5.61 0.72 8.23
N GLY A 457 4.35 1.06 7.95
CA GLY A 457 4.04 2.16 7.02
C GLY A 457 4.48 1.86 5.57
N ALA A 458 4.64 0.58 5.21
CA ALA A 458 4.77 0.12 3.83
C ALA A 458 3.76 -1.00 3.52
N SER A 459 3.23 -1.02 2.29
CA SER A 459 2.29 -2.05 1.83
C SER A 459 2.92 -3.44 1.71
N SER A 460 4.24 -3.57 1.62
CA SER A 460 4.95 -4.87 1.72
C SER A 460 5.11 -5.39 3.16
N GLY A 461 4.73 -4.60 4.18
CA GLY A 461 5.04 -4.84 5.58
C GLY A 461 4.05 -5.68 6.37
N TYR A 462 3.14 -6.42 5.73
CA TYR A 462 2.04 -7.08 6.43
C TYR A 462 2.50 -8.09 7.48
N ASP A 463 3.47 -8.93 7.14
CA ASP A 463 4.04 -9.92 8.08
C ASP A 463 4.76 -9.23 9.25
N TYR A 464 5.45 -8.12 8.98
CA TYR A 464 6.04 -7.28 10.02
C TYR A 464 4.97 -6.75 10.97
N ASP A 465 3.85 -6.25 10.41
CA ASP A 465 2.75 -5.66 11.16
C ASP A 465 2.01 -6.69 12.03
N ILE A 466 1.81 -7.93 11.55
CA ILE A 466 1.30 -9.04 12.40
C ILE A 466 2.21 -9.25 13.62
N GLY A 467 3.53 -9.27 13.38
CA GLY A 467 4.50 -9.36 14.46
C GLY A 467 4.44 -8.16 15.42
N SER A 468 4.17 -6.96 14.90
CA SER A 468 4.00 -5.73 15.67
C SER A 468 2.72 -5.71 16.51
N VAL A 469 1.62 -6.26 16.00
CA VAL A 469 0.38 -6.47 16.77
C VAL A 469 0.67 -7.37 17.98
N THR A 470 1.40 -8.46 17.79
CA THR A 470 1.78 -9.35 18.90
C THR A 470 2.71 -8.65 19.90
N PHE A 471 3.75 -7.96 19.40
CA PHE A 471 4.69 -7.17 20.22
C PHE A 471 4.00 -6.10 21.07
N THR A 472 2.87 -5.58 20.60
CA THR A 472 2.12 -4.49 21.23
C THR A 472 1.29 -4.91 22.44
N ARG A 473 0.97 -6.20 22.54
CA ARG A 473 0.07 -6.76 23.56
C ARG A 473 0.35 -6.33 25.01
N PRO A 474 1.59 -6.36 25.55
CA PRO A 474 1.83 -5.91 26.93
C PRO A 474 1.52 -4.41 27.12
N TYR A 475 1.81 -3.57 26.12
CA TYR A 475 1.66 -2.12 26.22
C TYR A 475 0.20 -1.67 26.25
N THR A 476 -0.66 -2.30 25.44
CA THR A 476 -2.11 -2.01 25.46
C THR A 476 -2.76 -2.49 26.74
N LYS A 477 -2.38 -3.69 27.22
CA LYS A 477 -2.86 -4.22 28.50
C LYS A 477 -2.48 -3.28 29.65
N ASP A 478 -1.23 -2.86 29.73
CA ASP A 478 -0.75 -1.97 30.78
C ASP A 478 -1.41 -0.58 30.73
N LEU A 479 -1.60 -0.02 29.53
CA LEU A 479 -2.30 1.25 29.35
C LEU A 479 -3.76 1.17 29.82
N VAL A 480 -4.49 0.13 29.43
CA VAL A 480 -5.90 -0.05 29.82
C VAL A 480 -6.01 -0.33 31.31
N ALA A 481 -5.10 -1.13 31.88
CA ALA A 481 -5.01 -1.33 33.33
C ALA A 481 -4.81 0.01 34.07
N ALA A 482 -3.89 0.85 33.58
CA ALA A 482 -3.62 2.15 34.15
C ALA A 482 -4.83 3.09 34.05
N LEU A 483 -5.54 3.11 32.90
CA LEU A 483 -6.77 3.87 32.71
C LEU A 483 -7.82 3.50 33.77
N PHE A 484 -8.09 2.21 33.98
CA PHE A 484 -9.03 1.77 35.02
C PHE A 484 -8.55 2.12 36.43
N SER A 485 -7.24 2.00 36.72
CA SER A 485 -6.69 2.39 38.02
C SER A 485 -6.82 3.90 38.31
N GLU A 486 -6.81 4.70 37.24
CA GLU A 486 -7.03 6.14 37.24
C GLU A 486 -8.53 6.47 37.07
N GLY A 487 -9.46 5.52 37.33
CA GLY A 487 -10.90 5.76 37.35
C GLY A 487 -11.51 6.14 36.00
N MET A 488 -10.86 5.78 34.90
CA MET A 488 -11.41 5.93 33.54
C MET A 488 -12.28 4.71 33.21
N ASP A 489 -13.49 4.65 33.77
CA ASP A 489 -14.37 3.48 33.65
C ASP A 489 -15.21 3.48 32.36
N ARG A 490 -15.15 4.55 31.55
CA ARG A 490 -15.95 4.75 30.33
C ARG A 490 -15.07 4.78 29.08
N VAL A 491 -14.46 3.63 28.77
CA VAL A 491 -13.58 3.46 27.60
C VAL A 491 -14.41 3.02 26.39
N SER A 492 -14.28 3.73 25.27
CA SER A 492 -14.79 3.30 23.97
C SER A 492 -13.65 3.05 23.01
N LEU A 493 -13.61 1.88 22.36
CA LEU A 493 -12.60 1.53 21.37
C LEU A 493 -13.12 1.82 19.97
N LEU A 494 -12.32 2.50 19.15
CA LEU A 494 -12.54 2.65 17.72
C LEU A 494 -11.34 2.05 16.99
N ALA A 495 -11.53 0.84 16.47
CA ALA A 495 -10.45 0.05 15.88
C ALA A 495 -10.66 -0.07 14.37
N HIS A 496 -9.61 0.22 13.62
CA HIS A 496 -9.65 0.24 12.18
C HIS A 496 -8.75 -0.87 11.58
N SER A 497 -9.25 -1.64 10.61
CA SER A 497 -8.48 -2.67 9.90
C SER A 497 -7.71 -3.59 10.88
N MET A 498 -6.39 -3.77 10.73
CA MET A 498 -5.57 -4.64 11.58
C MET A 498 -5.52 -4.17 13.05
N GLY A 499 -5.85 -2.91 13.33
CA GLY A 499 -6.04 -2.39 14.70
C GLY A 499 -7.15 -3.12 15.46
N SER A 500 -8.07 -3.79 14.74
CA SER A 500 -9.10 -4.66 15.32
C SER A 500 -8.50 -5.86 16.06
N GLN A 501 -7.35 -6.38 15.61
CA GLN A 501 -6.64 -7.44 16.33
C GLN A 501 -6.11 -6.93 17.68
N VAL A 502 -5.62 -5.69 17.72
CA VAL A 502 -5.20 -5.01 18.96
C VAL A 502 -6.42 -4.77 19.87
N ALA A 503 -7.58 -4.42 19.31
CA ALA A 503 -8.82 -4.29 20.10
C ALA A 503 -9.25 -5.62 20.73
N PHE A 504 -9.10 -6.76 20.04
CA PHE A 504 -9.36 -8.06 20.66
C PHE A 504 -8.40 -8.37 21.82
N GLN A 505 -7.13 -7.96 21.75
CA GLN A 505 -6.21 -8.09 22.90
C GLN A 505 -6.68 -7.27 24.11
N VAL A 506 -7.29 -6.10 23.88
CA VAL A 506 -7.89 -5.28 24.94
C VAL A 506 -9.14 -5.96 25.49
N LEU A 507 -10.04 -6.46 24.63
CA LEU A 507 -11.25 -7.15 25.06
C LEU A 507 -10.95 -8.40 25.89
N GLU A 508 -10.00 -9.22 25.46
CA GLU A 508 -9.50 -10.38 26.21
C GLU A 508 -9.02 -9.95 27.61
N PHE A 509 -8.15 -8.95 27.69
CA PHE A 509 -7.64 -8.44 28.98
C PHE A 509 -8.74 -7.90 29.90
N VAL A 510 -9.69 -7.15 29.34
CA VAL A 510 -10.83 -6.60 30.09
C VAL A 510 -11.70 -7.73 30.63
N THR A 511 -11.93 -8.78 29.82
CA THR A 511 -12.68 -9.98 30.20
C THR A 511 -11.99 -10.71 31.36
N ASP A 512 -10.69 -10.97 31.25
CA ASP A 512 -9.89 -11.65 32.29
C ASP A 512 -9.90 -10.93 33.64
N ARG A 513 -10.11 -9.61 33.63
CA ARG A 513 -10.19 -8.77 34.83
C ARG A 513 -11.61 -8.62 35.39
N GLY A 514 -12.61 -9.24 34.77
CA GLY A 514 -14.02 -9.06 35.13
C GLY A 514 -14.49 -7.60 34.97
N LYS A 515 -13.88 -6.88 34.03
CA LYS A 515 -14.23 -5.48 33.71
C LYS A 515 -15.05 -5.42 32.42
N SER A 516 -15.56 -4.25 32.11
CA SER A 516 -16.27 -3.97 30.87
C SER A 516 -15.88 -2.61 30.31
N ILE A 517 -15.95 -2.46 28.99
CA ILE A 517 -15.84 -1.18 28.29
C ILE A 517 -17.21 -0.72 27.78
N ASP A 518 -17.36 0.57 27.48
CA ASP A 518 -18.63 1.13 27.02
C ASP A 518 -18.97 0.71 25.60
N SER A 519 -18.00 0.73 24.69
CA SER A 519 -18.21 0.25 23.33
C SER A 519 -16.93 -0.21 22.64
N VAL A 520 -17.08 -1.09 21.65
CA VAL A 520 -16.05 -1.38 20.64
C VAL A 520 -16.66 -1.23 19.26
N VAL A 521 -16.03 -0.41 18.43
CA VAL A 521 -16.41 -0.19 17.04
C VAL A 521 -15.28 -0.72 16.16
N PHE A 522 -15.57 -1.78 15.43
CA PHE A 522 -14.69 -2.34 14.41
C PHE A 522 -15.06 -1.72 13.06
N VAL A 523 -14.11 -1.02 12.45
CA VAL A 523 -14.29 -0.45 11.12
C VAL A 523 -13.39 -1.19 10.14
N ALA A 524 -14.03 -1.86 9.18
CA ALA A 524 -13.39 -2.71 8.20
C ALA A 524 -12.35 -3.65 8.85
N PRO A 525 -12.70 -4.47 9.88
CA PRO A 525 -11.72 -5.27 10.59
C PRO A 525 -11.00 -6.25 9.69
N ASP A 526 -9.67 -6.12 9.68
CA ASP A 526 -8.76 -7.07 9.07
C ASP A 526 -8.40 -8.16 10.07
N VAL A 527 -9.37 -9.05 10.28
CA VAL A 527 -9.29 -10.23 11.13
C VAL A 527 -9.94 -11.38 10.36
N PRO A 528 -9.29 -12.55 10.20
CA PRO A 528 -9.93 -13.71 9.59
C PRO A 528 -11.28 -13.99 10.25
N ARG A 529 -12.32 -14.29 9.46
CA ARG A 529 -13.70 -14.45 9.97
C ARG A 529 -13.81 -15.45 11.11
N THR A 530 -13.12 -16.58 11.01
CA THR A 530 -13.06 -17.62 12.05
C THR A 530 -12.56 -17.05 13.37
N ASN A 531 -11.42 -16.35 13.33
CA ASN A 531 -10.84 -15.69 14.51
C ASN A 531 -11.76 -14.58 15.06
N PHE A 532 -12.42 -13.81 14.19
CA PHE A 532 -13.33 -12.74 14.61
C PHE A 532 -14.57 -13.31 15.33
N VAL A 533 -15.21 -14.33 14.76
CA VAL A 533 -16.37 -15.01 15.38
C VAL A 533 -15.99 -15.59 16.73
N GLN A 534 -14.84 -16.27 16.81
CA GLN A 534 -14.33 -16.81 18.07
C GLN A 534 -14.07 -15.70 19.10
N GLY A 535 -13.39 -14.62 18.69
CA GLY A 535 -13.07 -13.49 19.57
C GLY A 535 -14.33 -12.79 20.11
N ILE A 536 -15.34 -12.55 19.26
CA ILE A 536 -16.62 -11.97 19.70
C ILE A 536 -17.36 -12.93 20.63
N SER A 537 -17.36 -14.24 20.35
CA SER A 537 -18.01 -15.22 21.22
C SER A 537 -17.38 -15.30 22.60
N LEU A 538 -16.05 -15.13 22.70
CA LEU A 538 -15.32 -15.22 23.97
C LEU A 538 -15.33 -13.91 24.76
N TYR A 539 -15.18 -12.78 24.07
CA TYR A 539 -14.86 -11.49 24.71
C TYR A 539 -15.85 -10.37 24.39
N GLY A 540 -16.80 -10.58 23.47
CA GLY A 540 -17.75 -9.56 23.02
C GLY A 540 -18.65 -9.04 24.13
N SER A 541 -19.01 -9.89 25.11
CA SER A 541 -19.84 -9.51 26.26
C SER A 541 -19.17 -8.50 27.20
N SER A 542 -17.85 -8.34 27.13
CA SER A 542 -17.12 -7.31 27.89
C SER A 542 -17.24 -5.92 27.30
N ALA A 543 -17.84 -5.76 26.11
CA ALA A 543 -18.29 -4.47 25.61
C ALA A 543 -19.80 -4.34 25.76
N LYS A 544 -20.29 -3.24 26.35
CA LYS A 544 -21.75 -3.00 26.44
C LYS A 544 -22.39 -2.83 25.07
N LEU A 545 -21.61 -2.37 24.08
CA LEU A 545 -22.00 -2.26 22.69
C LEU A 545 -20.83 -2.65 21.78
N ALA A 546 -21.07 -3.57 20.85
CA ALA A 546 -20.10 -3.97 19.84
C ALA A 546 -20.73 -3.81 18.46
N THR A 547 -20.03 -3.10 17.56
CA THR A 547 -20.51 -2.85 16.20
C THR A 547 -19.39 -3.06 15.19
N LEU A 548 -19.73 -3.69 14.07
CA LEU A 548 -18.89 -3.99 12.92
C LEU A 548 -19.39 -3.19 11.73
N TYR A 549 -18.56 -2.31 11.17
CA TYR A 549 -18.81 -1.66 9.88
C TYR A 549 -18.07 -2.42 8.79
N ALA A 550 -18.82 -2.95 7.82
CA ALA A 550 -18.30 -3.79 6.75
C ALA A 550 -18.44 -3.10 5.37
N ASN A 551 -17.44 -3.24 4.51
CA ASN A 551 -17.43 -2.67 3.15
C ASN A 551 -16.92 -3.69 2.12
N GLU A 552 -17.70 -3.95 1.06
CA GLU A 552 -17.33 -4.84 -0.06
C GLU A 552 -16.24 -4.23 -0.97
N HIS A 553 -16.07 -2.91 -0.94
CA HIS A 553 -15.16 -2.16 -1.80
C HIS A 553 -13.81 -1.83 -1.13
N ASP A 554 -13.55 -2.36 0.07
CA ASP A 554 -12.31 -2.09 0.80
C ASP A 554 -11.10 -2.86 0.22
N ARG A 555 -10.17 -2.09 -0.35
CA ARG A 555 -8.92 -2.58 -0.95
C ARG A 555 -8.03 -3.36 0.02
N ALA A 556 -7.95 -2.96 1.30
CA ALA A 556 -7.13 -3.65 2.30
C ALA A 556 -7.71 -5.03 2.61
N LEU A 557 -9.03 -5.13 2.65
CA LEU A 557 -9.71 -6.38 2.96
C LEU A 557 -9.61 -7.38 1.80
N ALA A 558 -9.71 -6.91 0.56
CA ALA A 558 -9.43 -7.74 -0.61
C ALA A 558 -7.97 -8.26 -0.61
N LEU A 559 -7.02 -7.42 -0.20
CA LEU A 559 -5.62 -7.82 -0.03
C LEU A 559 -5.43 -8.84 1.10
N SER A 560 -6.09 -8.61 2.24
CA SER A 560 -6.08 -9.51 3.39
C SER A 560 -6.64 -10.90 3.04
N GLU A 561 -7.73 -10.97 2.27
CA GLU A 561 -8.30 -12.25 1.84
C GLU A 561 -7.29 -13.06 1.02
N VAL A 562 -6.59 -12.41 0.10
CA VAL A 562 -5.51 -13.02 -0.69
C VAL A 562 -4.38 -13.52 0.21
N VAL A 563 -4.08 -12.80 1.29
CA VAL A 563 -3.00 -13.11 2.22
C VAL A 563 -3.35 -14.27 3.14
N ASN A 564 -4.46 -14.15 3.85
CA ASN A 564 -4.90 -15.08 4.87
C ASN A 564 -5.55 -16.33 4.28
N ARG A 565 -5.85 -16.34 2.98
CA ARG A 565 -6.63 -17.39 2.29
C ARG A 565 -7.99 -17.62 2.94
N GLU A 566 -8.49 -16.57 3.59
CA GLU A 566 -9.76 -16.52 4.29
C GLU A 566 -10.26 -15.08 4.21
N ALA A 567 -11.54 -14.92 3.89
CA ALA A 567 -12.18 -13.62 3.92
C ALA A 567 -12.07 -12.98 5.32
N PRO A 568 -11.66 -11.71 5.45
CA PRO A 568 -11.70 -11.00 6.71
C PRO A 568 -13.14 -10.63 7.10
N ALA A 569 -13.34 -10.38 8.40
CA ALA A 569 -14.64 -10.05 8.96
C ALA A 569 -15.23 -8.73 8.44
N GLY A 570 -14.39 -7.81 7.96
CA GLY A 570 -14.83 -6.50 7.49
C GLY A 570 -15.39 -6.47 6.06
N LEU A 571 -15.34 -7.57 5.29
CA LEU A 571 -15.88 -7.58 3.93
C LEU A 571 -17.41 -7.40 3.99
N GLY A 572 -17.94 -6.52 3.13
CA GLY A 572 -19.37 -6.20 3.03
C GLY A 572 -20.08 -6.96 1.90
N GLY A 573 -21.31 -6.53 1.58
CA GLY A 573 -22.05 -6.97 0.40
C GLY A 573 -22.36 -8.47 0.37
N SER A 574 -21.99 -9.16 -0.71
CA SER A 574 -22.24 -10.61 -0.80
C SER A 574 -21.43 -11.44 0.21
N SER A 575 -20.33 -10.88 0.71
CA SER A 575 -19.30 -11.56 1.50
C SER A 575 -19.24 -11.02 2.93
N ARG A 576 -20.38 -10.73 3.52
CA ARG A 576 -20.43 -10.12 4.85
C ARG A 576 -20.70 -11.08 5.99
N LEU A 577 -20.10 -10.76 7.13
CA LEU A 577 -20.22 -11.52 8.35
C LEU A 577 -21.37 -11.00 9.21
N ILE A 578 -22.26 -11.92 9.61
CA ILE A 578 -23.30 -11.66 10.61
C ILE A 578 -23.16 -12.72 11.70
N THR A 579 -22.96 -12.28 12.94
CA THR A 579 -22.77 -13.18 14.08
C THR A 579 -23.35 -12.56 15.35
N ALA A 580 -23.75 -13.40 16.30
CA ALA A 580 -24.20 -12.94 17.61
C ALA A 580 -23.07 -12.22 18.36
N GLY A 581 -23.43 -11.27 19.23
CA GLY A 581 -22.47 -10.52 20.05
C GLY A 581 -21.88 -9.27 19.40
N VAL A 582 -22.22 -8.98 18.13
CA VAL A 582 -21.81 -7.76 17.42
C VAL A 582 -22.89 -7.33 16.43
N GLU A 583 -23.14 -6.03 16.31
CA GLU A 583 -24.06 -5.46 15.33
C GLU A 583 -23.34 -5.24 13.99
N THR A 584 -23.75 -5.90 12.91
CA THR A 584 -23.17 -5.69 11.58
C THR A 584 -23.89 -4.57 10.83
N VAL A 585 -23.15 -3.52 10.45
CA VAL A 585 -23.58 -2.40 9.61
C VAL A 585 -22.83 -2.46 8.28
N ASP A 586 -23.55 -2.67 7.18
CA ASP A 586 -23.00 -2.70 5.83
C ASP A 586 -22.99 -1.29 5.23
N VAL A 587 -21.82 -0.84 4.77
CA VAL A 587 -21.63 0.50 4.18
C VAL A 587 -21.29 0.46 2.70
N SER A 588 -21.33 -0.72 2.08
CA SER A 588 -20.89 -0.92 0.69
C SER A 588 -21.65 -0.04 -0.32
N GLU A 589 -22.91 0.30 -0.03
CA GLU A 589 -23.72 1.13 -0.93
C GLU A 589 -23.36 2.62 -0.91
N VAL A 590 -22.74 3.11 0.17
CA VAL A 590 -22.37 4.53 0.34
C VAL A 590 -20.88 4.77 0.26
N ASP A 591 -20.07 3.72 0.41
CA ASP A 591 -18.62 3.76 0.32
C ASP A 591 -18.13 2.95 -0.89
N GLN A 592 -18.27 3.57 -2.07
CA GLN A 592 -17.80 3.03 -3.35
C GLN A 592 -16.34 3.46 -3.65
N GLN A 593 -15.63 4.07 -2.69
CA GLN A 593 -14.30 4.64 -2.93
C GLN A 593 -13.23 3.55 -3.00
N PHE A 594 -13.22 2.84 -4.13
CA PHE A 594 -12.24 1.83 -4.52
C PHE A 594 -10.82 2.41 -4.75
N LEU A 595 -10.67 3.74 -4.88
CA LEU A 595 -9.53 4.36 -5.56
C LEU A 595 -8.72 5.40 -4.76
N GLU A 596 -8.98 5.63 -3.48
CA GLU A 596 -8.05 6.42 -2.66
C GLU A 596 -6.91 5.56 -2.14
N ALA A 597 -5.70 6.12 -2.17
CA ALA A 597 -4.45 5.48 -1.72
C ALA A 597 -4.40 5.20 -0.20
N ASN A 598 -5.43 5.61 0.53
CA ASN A 598 -5.52 5.43 1.97
C ASN A 598 -6.70 4.50 2.27
N HIS A 599 -6.41 3.41 2.97
CA HIS A 599 -7.38 2.44 3.50
C HIS A 599 -8.30 3.05 4.55
N SER A 600 -8.98 4.17 4.29
CA SER A 600 -9.76 4.90 5.30
C SER A 600 -11.18 5.28 4.87
N GLY A 601 -11.61 4.82 3.69
CA GLY A 601 -12.83 5.25 2.99
C GLY A 601 -14.11 5.24 3.83
N ALA A 602 -14.24 4.27 4.75
CA ALA A 602 -15.44 4.15 5.59
C ALA A 602 -15.70 5.40 6.45
N PHE A 603 -14.66 6.09 6.93
CA PHE A 603 -14.83 7.34 7.69
C PHE A 603 -14.85 8.58 6.81
N ASP A 604 -14.54 8.46 5.51
CA ASP A 604 -14.58 9.55 4.56
C ASP A 604 -16.00 9.79 4.04
N VAL A 605 -16.92 8.85 4.29
CA VAL A 605 -18.35 8.98 4.02
C VAL A 605 -19.11 9.55 5.21
N GLN A 606 -19.55 10.81 5.11
CA GLN A 606 -20.21 11.56 6.20
C GLN A 606 -21.34 10.81 6.93
N LYS A 607 -22.13 9.99 6.22
CA LYS A 607 -23.21 9.21 6.83
C LYS A 607 -22.70 8.14 7.80
N VAL A 608 -21.71 7.35 7.38
CA VAL A 608 -21.06 6.32 8.23
C VAL A 608 -20.43 6.97 9.46
N ALA A 609 -19.74 8.05 9.19
CA ALA A 609 -19.06 8.88 10.15
C ALA A 609 -20.01 9.45 11.23
N THR A 610 -21.16 9.99 10.80
CA THR A 610 -22.22 10.49 11.69
C THR A 610 -22.81 9.38 12.55
N ASP A 611 -23.01 8.20 11.96
CA ASP A 611 -23.55 7.03 12.63
C ASP A 611 -22.59 6.49 13.71
N VAL A 612 -21.29 6.42 13.42
CA VAL A 612 -20.25 6.11 14.41
C VAL A 612 -20.23 7.16 15.53
N ALA A 613 -20.40 8.45 15.19
CA ALA A 613 -20.48 9.50 16.21
C ALA A 613 -21.70 9.36 17.12
N LEU A 614 -22.85 8.92 16.61
CA LEU A 614 -24.03 8.61 17.42
C LEU A 614 -23.77 7.43 18.36
N LEU A 615 -23.11 6.39 17.87
CA LEU A 615 -22.69 5.25 18.68
C LEU A 615 -21.78 5.70 19.84
N LEU A 616 -20.70 6.43 19.53
CA LEU A 616 -19.72 6.87 20.52
C LEU A 616 -20.30 7.88 21.52
N ARG A 617 -21.21 8.77 21.10
CA ARG A 617 -21.76 9.83 21.96
C ARG A 617 -22.99 9.39 22.76
N GLN A 618 -23.86 8.61 22.16
CA GLN A 618 -25.17 8.26 22.74
C GLN A 618 -25.31 6.78 23.10
N ARG A 619 -24.36 5.93 22.68
CA ARG A 619 -24.35 4.48 22.96
C ARG A 619 -25.61 3.78 22.49
N LEU A 620 -26.12 4.22 21.34
CA LEU A 620 -27.32 3.68 20.72
C LEU A 620 -27.00 2.40 19.96
N LYS A 621 -27.75 1.34 20.26
CA LYS A 621 -27.84 0.14 19.42
C LYS A 621 -28.26 0.49 18.01
N ALA A 622 -27.87 -0.30 17.02
CA ALA A 622 -28.20 -0.09 15.60
C ALA A 622 -29.71 0.06 15.37
N SER A 623 -30.54 -0.68 16.10
CA SER A 623 -32.01 -0.59 16.04
C SER A 623 -32.57 0.79 16.45
N LEU A 624 -31.79 1.61 17.15
CA LEU A 624 -32.16 2.95 17.62
C LEU A 624 -31.53 4.08 16.78
N ARG A 625 -30.75 3.74 15.75
CA ARG A 625 -30.01 4.70 14.91
C ARG A 625 -30.67 4.99 13.56
N SER A 626 -31.96 4.65 13.41
CA SER A 626 -32.73 4.83 12.17
C SER A 626 -32.09 4.18 10.93
N LEU A 627 -31.34 3.10 11.14
CA LEU A 627 -30.70 2.34 10.06
C LEU A 627 -31.70 1.32 9.47
N PRO A 628 -31.85 1.25 8.14
CA PRO A 628 -32.56 0.16 7.50
C PRO A 628 -31.98 -1.19 7.93
N SER A 629 -32.85 -2.08 8.40
CA SER A 629 -32.49 -3.45 8.77
C SER A 629 -32.94 -4.44 7.70
N SER A 630 -32.27 -5.57 7.65
CA SER A 630 -32.60 -6.67 6.75
C SER A 630 -32.11 -7.98 7.36
N MET A 631 -32.53 -9.11 6.78
CA MET A 631 -32.22 -10.45 7.28
C MET A 631 -31.33 -11.18 6.30
N GLN A 632 -30.33 -11.90 6.80
CA GLN A 632 -29.55 -12.87 6.06
C GLN A 632 -29.28 -14.06 6.98
N ASP A 633 -29.57 -15.26 6.48
CA ASP A 633 -29.41 -16.52 7.22
C ASP A 633 -30.06 -16.52 8.61
N GLY A 634 -31.24 -15.88 8.73
CA GLY A 634 -31.99 -15.79 9.99
C GLY A 634 -31.45 -14.77 10.99
N MET A 635 -30.40 -14.01 10.65
CA MET A 635 -29.81 -12.99 11.49
C MET A 635 -30.03 -11.58 10.92
N MET A 636 -30.25 -10.61 11.81
CA MET A 636 -30.45 -9.21 11.45
C MET A 636 -29.12 -8.51 11.20
N TYR A 637 -29.10 -7.65 10.19
CA TYR A 637 -28.03 -6.69 9.93
C TYR A 637 -28.64 -5.33 9.57
N TRP A 638 -27.80 -4.30 9.58
CA TRP A 638 -28.16 -2.94 9.19
C TRP A 638 -27.34 -2.47 8.00
N SER A 639 -27.84 -1.47 7.28
CA SER A 639 -27.10 -0.86 6.17
C SER A 639 -27.21 0.64 6.19
N ILE A 640 -26.19 1.33 5.68
CA ILE A 640 -26.26 2.76 5.41
C ILE A 640 -26.54 2.92 3.92
N LYS A 641 -27.62 3.64 3.61
CA LYS A 641 -28.12 3.84 2.24
C LYS A 641 -27.71 5.21 1.68
N PRO A 642 -27.56 5.35 0.34
CA PRO A 642 -27.21 6.58 -0.37
C PRO A 642 -28.03 7.81 -0.02
#